data_AF-A0A927X605-F1
#
_entry.id   AF-A0A927X605-F1
#
_cell.length_a   1.000
_cell.length_b   1.000
_cell.length_c   1.000
_cell.angle_alpha   90.00
_cell.angle_beta   90.00
_cell.angle_gamma   90.00
#
_symmetry.space_group_name_H-M   'P 1'
#
loop_
_entity.id
_entity.type
_entity.pdbx_description
1 polymer ?
#
loop_
_entity_poly.entity_id
_entity_poly.type
_entity_poly.pdbx_seq_one_letter_code
_entity_poly.pdbx_strand_id
1 'polypeptide(L)'
;MNKVEINYYKGRNKMKKIIYIFIMLLAIIVVTTKASNVEAASAPELIDGAQIRTDNLNGIKFVANVTPVDGATYGFVVGQGTVVDLTVDTPNTITGETTTLNEESQFYVTIVNIPERAYAQNLSVRAYVLIDGEYTYSTNIVTRSVGQVALGAQVKGTEGEYIETVAGSILENYKKVHVDYPGNTHVDDVLYETDHKKLAEKFVEDWNAMFETTLDAETAFVQGDNYASPFKTAARNNSTTNPEGANITAFFRDEAMYNKWGWILDYIQNELTTGLAFSACESQINCILNNTTDETGNWYYGLTLASYLQSIFCGKGSSTGSGRFNFERSVENMEKLALIVNYNNKVYSTFGELKLVKVGSDLKLEELSKENYNFDGYSINGTLYNETYNVTNDNVLLMPTFTAVEYDIKYYKDGVELTDLADVYTVEDAVTLPTITVEGYDFVGWCEDEACEGEVVTSLSEGSSGDKVYYAKYVEKQLKDVNVTYDLNGGYFNYPSLDDAIADFIVDFNASRNRTHTASTFYALGSWSEISDASNFLYDANYKAKWSWLVEYLATTAITATNKKAFEVFHNYTKQSELNAANSNYIYCIAYELRGWVGKAQYTQNSSFKSANYSSLIAQSETAAKGQTAYTYKDPCDLEVPTKDGYEFIGWTSSINGQVVTTFPGYYDNPGDITYTAVWEQIAPVLNVSIYVDASATTGSVYEANGKEYVYGTDLFATITDALANAVENDTIYVLAGTYSDAITISTANITICGPNAGVPYNGSRNEEAVISGTISVSANNFKLDGVKFTGTQIKATQALEGLTILNIVSQSNGALIQDSGGRHAVLGSNYNLSNLVIRNSKFYVPYATDGKNGLAFYGIVTNANIENNSFVNKLTASALNEAILLQKVAGEIYVTNNNIDWSTDNYSIFLGSGSNSATVIDVLDNVVNCSNTTYHTSGIAIRRIPASTTVNIVGNKIYNMGGNTFNFQYAVSGSKVNISYNYFDANTSFKCNVAGSATITTNNNCYAGGITTANGHNPNTSTETTYANLAALEEAYAKVK
;
A
#
# COMPACT_ATOMS: atom_id res chain seq x y z
N MET A 1 -45.34 -44.73 126.97
CA MET A 1 -44.15 -44.05 127.53
C MET A 1 -42.97 -44.43 126.65
N ASN A 2 -42.10 -43.55 126.16
CA ASN A 2 -41.74 -42.23 126.65
C ASN A 2 -41.16 -41.37 125.52
N LYS A 3 -41.21 -40.05 125.71
CA LYS A 3 -40.44 -39.00 125.01
C LYS A 3 -38.91 -39.26 124.89
N VAL A 4 -38.42 -40.41 125.35
CA VAL A 4 -37.02 -40.84 125.37
C VAL A 4 -36.61 -41.53 124.05
N GLU A 5 -37.50 -42.28 123.37
CA GLU A 5 -37.13 -42.95 122.10
C GLU A 5 -36.95 -41.98 120.92
N ILE A 6 -37.69 -40.86 120.89
CA ILE A 6 -37.59 -39.87 119.80
C ILE A 6 -36.30 -39.03 119.88
N ASN A 7 -35.74 -38.82 121.09
CA ASN A 7 -34.49 -38.08 121.27
C ASN A 7 -33.24 -38.93 120.98
N TYR A 8 -33.32 -40.27 121.16
CA TYR A 8 -32.20 -41.17 120.86
C TYR A 8 -31.91 -41.27 119.35
N TYR A 9 -32.94 -41.28 118.50
CA TYR A 9 -32.77 -41.31 117.03
C TYR A 9 -32.34 -39.96 116.43
N LYS A 10 -32.71 -38.82 117.04
CA LYS A 10 -32.23 -37.48 116.61
C LYS A 10 -30.75 -37.24 116.93
N GLY A 11 -30.22 -37.84 118.01
CA GLY A 11 -28.80 -37.75 118.39
C GLY A 11 -27.86 -38.51 117.43
N ARG A 12 -28.26 -39.70 116.97
CA ARG A 12 -27.46 -40.54 116.05
C ARG A 12 -27.29 -39.91 114.66
N ASN A 13 -28.31 -39.23 114.15
CA ASN A 13 -28.24 -38.54 112.84
C ASN A 13 -27.42 -37.24 112.89
N LYS A 14 -27.36 -36.54 114.03
CA LYS A 14 -26.47 -35.40 114.23
C LYS A 14 -24.99 -35.83 114.29
N MET A 15 -24.70 -36.95 114.96
CA MET A 15 -23.35 -37.49 115.08
C MET A 15 -22.84 -38.07 113.75
N LYS A 16 -23.69 -38.76 112.96
CA LYS A 16 -23.36 -39.18 111.60
C LYS A 16 -23.11 -37.99 110.65
N LYS A 17 -23.91 -36.92 110.73
CA LYS A 17 -23.67 -35.69 109.93
C LYS A 17 -22.36 -34.99 110.30
N ILE A 18 -22.01 -34.95 111.58
CA ILE A 18 -20.72 -34.37 112.03
C ILE A 18 -19.54 -35.23 111.54
N ILE A 19 -19.66 -36.56 111.58
CA ILE A 19 -18.63 -37.47 111.05
C ILE A 19 -18.51 -37.36 109.51
N TYR A 20 -19.62 -37.24 108.78
CA TYR A 20 -19.58 -37.01 107.33
C TYR A 20 -19.00 -35.63 106.95
N ILE A 21 -19.26 -34.59 107.75
CA ILE A 21 -18.66 -33.27 107.55
C ILE A 21 -17.16 -33.30 107.89
N PHE A 22 -16.75 -34.05 108.92
CA PHE A 22 -15.33 -34.23 109.25
C PHE A 22 -14.58 -35.06 108.21
N ILE A 23 -15.20 -36.10 107.64
CA ILE A 23 -14.66 -36.90 106.54
C ILE A 23 -14.63 -36.10 105.23
N MET A 24 -15.64 -35.25 104.95
CA MET A 24 -15.58 -34.30 103.82
C MET A 24 -14.51 -33.23 104.02
N LEU A 25 -14.31 -32.69 105.22
CA LEU A 25 -13.25 -31.72 105.50
C LEU A 25 -11.86 -32.35 105.43
N LEU A 26 -11.69 -33.60 105.88
CA LEU A 26 -10.45 -34.37 105.67
C LEU A 26 -10.23 -34.74 104.21
N ALA A 27 -11.29 -35.06 103.45
CA ALA A 27 -11.19 -35.31 102.01
C ALA A 27 -10.88 -34.02 101.23
N ILE A 28 -11.45 -32.88 101.61
CA ILE A 28 -11.17 -31.57 101.01
C ILE A 28 -9.75 -31.13 101.37
N ILE A 29 -9.28 -31.34 102.61
CA ILE A 29 -7.89 -31.03 103.01
C ILE A 29 -6.89 -31.96 102.30
N VAL A 30 -7.17 -33.26 102.16
CA VAL A 30 -6.30 -34.19 101.41
C VAL A 30 -6.31 -33.91 99.91
N VAL A 31 -7.45 -33.48 99.34
CA VAL A 31 -7.55 -33.05 97.94
C VAL A 31 -6.89 -31.68 97.73
N THR A 32 -6.98 -30.74 98.68
CA THR A 32 -6.29 -29.43 98.55
C THR A 32 -4.80 -29.50 98.86
N THR A 33 -4.33 -30.47 99.67
CA THR A 33 -2.88 -30.71 99.85
C THR A 33 -2.25 -31.61 98.78
N LYS A 34 -3.05 -32.38 98.01
CA LYS A 34 -2.56 -33.05 96.78
C LYS A 34 -2.64 -32.16 95.54
N ALA A 35 -3.58 -31.22 95.49
CA ALA A 35 -3.71 -30.27 94.38
C ALA A 35 -2.77 -29.06 94.48
N SER A 36 -1.98 -28.92 95.55
CA SER A 36 -1.04 -27.81 95.70
C SER A 36 0.41 -28.13 95.38
N ASN A 37 0.73 -29.30 94.82
CA ASN A 37 2.09 -29.68 94.36
C ASN A 37 2.10 -30.51 93.06
N VAL A 38 1.15 -30.28 92.15
CA VAL A 38 1.34 -30.66 90.74
C VAL A 38 1.54 -29.35 90.01
N GLU A 39 2.79 -29.02 89.68
CA GLU A 39 3.06 -27.99 88.70
C GLU A 39 2.25 -28.35 87.45
N ALA A 40 1.29 -27.52 87.07
CA ALA A 40 0.61 -27.69 85.80
C ALA A 40 1.70 -27.67 84.72
N ALA A 41 1.88 -28.78 84.00
CA ALA A 41 2.87 -28.83 82.94
C ALA A 41 2.57 -27.72 81.92
N SER A 42 3.55 -26.88 81.66
CA SER A 42 3.48 -25.90 80.58
C SER A 42 3.27 -26.65 79.27
N ALA A 43 2.41 -26.12 78.39
CA ALA A 43 2.31 -26.64 77.04
C ALA A 43 3.71 -26.61 76.39
N PRO A 44 4.13 -27.67 75.68
CA PRO A 44 5.40 -27.63 74.97
C PRO A 44 5.38 -26.49 73.95
N GLU A 45 6.48 -25.76 73.86
CA GLU A 45 6.69 -24.71 72.88
C GLU A 45 7.33 -25.33 71.64
N LEU A 46 6.54 -25.49 70.57
CA LEU A 46 7.06 -25.96 69.30
C LEU A 46 7.88 -24.84 68.65
N ILE A 47 9.16 -25.09 68.37
CA ILE A 47 10.04 -24.10 67.77
C ILE A 47 9.60 -23.88 66.32
N ASP A 48 9.44 -22.61 65.92
CA ASP A 48 9.12 -22.27 64.53
C ASP A 48 10.35 -22.53 63.64
N GLY A 49 10.28 -23.60 62.86
CA GLY A 49 11.35 -24.04 61.98
C GLY A 49 11.50 -25.56 61.95
N ALA A 50 12.18 -26.05 60.93
CA ALA A 50 12.56 -27.45 60.84
C ALA A 50 14.02 -27.54 60.35
N GLN A 51 14.70 -28.63 60.71
CA GLN A 51 16.09 -28.87 60.34
C GLN A 51 16.17 -30.04 59.36
N ILE A 52 17.11 -29.96 58.43
CA ILE A 52 17.45 -31.03 57.49
C ILE A 52 18.36 -32.01 58.21
N ARG A 53 18.16 -33.30 57.95
CA ARG A 53 19.07 -34.36 58.38
C ARG A 53 20.17 -34.54 57.31
N THR A 54 21.45 -34.40 57.67
CA THR A 54 22.59 -34.42 56.73
C THR A 54 23.25 -35.80 56.57
N ASP A 55 22.75 -36.85 57.23
CA ASP A 55 23.33 -38.21 57.26
C ASP A 55 22.69 -39.19 56.25
N ASN A 56 22.28 -38.69 55.06
CA ASN A 56 21.80 -39.47 53.91
C ASN A 56 20.46 -40.24 54.06
N LEU A 57 19.55 -39.80 54.94
CA LEU A 57 18.16 -40.25 54.94
C LEU A 57 17.20 -39.04 54.84
N ASN A 58 16.55 -38.92 53.69
CA ASN A 58 15.64 -37.82 53.31
C ASN A 58 14.53 -37.58 54.34
N GLY A 59 14.74 -36.61 55.22
CA GLY A 59 13.85 -36.37 56.36
C GLY A 59 13.96 -34.98 56.98
N ILE A 60 12.91 -34.60 57.70
CA ILE A 60 12.76 -33.30 58.36
C ILE A 60 12.66 -33.49 59.87
N LYS A 61 13.44 -32.73 60.63
CA LYS A 61 13.43 -32.71 62.10
C LYS A 61 12.68 -31.50 62.65
N PHE A 62 11.72 -31.74 63.53
CA PHE A 62 10.99 -30.70 64.28
C PHE A 62 11.35 -30.78 65.76
N VAL A 63 11.54 -29.63 66.41
CA VAL A 63 12.02 -29.54 67.80
C VAL A 63 11.02 -28.77 68.66
N ALA A 64 10.78 -29.22 69.88
CA ALA A 64 9.97 -28.53 70.87
C ALA A 64 10.71 -28.40 72.20
N ASN A 65 10.55 -27.25 72.85
CA ASN A 65 11.03 -26.98 74.20
C ASN A 65 9.91 -27.31 75.20
N VAL A 66 10.27 -27.77 76.40
CA VAL A 66 9.30 -28.01 77.48
C VAL A 66 9.95 -27.84 78.83
N THR A 67 9.17 -27.51 79.86
CA THR A 67 9.65 -27.62 81.25
C THR A 67 9.51 -29.09 81.68
N PRO A 68 10.61 -29.78 82.09
CA PRO A 68 10.55 -31.21 82.42
C PRO A 68 9.61 -31.49 83.59
N VAL A 69 8.71 -32.46 83.41
CA VAL A 69 7.81 -32.96 84.46
C VAL A 69 8.05 -34.45 84.70
N ASP A 70 8.18 -34.84 85.97
CA ASP A 70 8.50 -36.20 86.39
C ASP A 70 7.35 -37.16 86.06
N GLY A 71 7.63 -38.25 85.35
CA GLY A 71 6.62 -39.22 84.88
C GLY A 71 5.85 -38.83 83.59
N ALA A 72 6.17 -37.69 82.97
CA ALA A 72 5.55 -37.24 81.72
C ALA A 72 6.13 -37.95 80.47
N THR A 73 5.29 -38.16 79.44
CA THR A 73 5.71 -38.61 78.11
C THR A 73 5.57 -37.46 77.10
N TYR A 74 6.57 -37.26 76.24
CA TYR A 74 6.60 -36.18 75.25
C TYR A 74 6.48 -36.76 73.84
N GLY A 75 5.80 -36.07 72.93
CA GLY A 75 5.67 -36.55 71.56
C GLY A 75 5.08 -35.54 70.59
N PHE A 76 4.89 -35.98 69.35
CA PHE A 76 4.36 -35.15 68.26
C PHE A 76 3.19 -35.83 67.57
N VAL A 77 2.23 -35.02 67.11
CA VAL A 77 1.22 -35.39 66.13
C VAL A 77 1.66 -34.83 64.78
N VAL A 78 1.76 -35.70 63.79
CA VAL A 78 2.03 -35.32 62.40
C VAL A 78 0.70 -35.38 61.65
N GLY A 79 0.24 -34.24 61.16
CA GLY A 79 -0.90 -34.11 60.25
C GLY A 79 -0.38 -33.74 58.87
N GLN A 80 -0.84 -34.42 57.82
CA GLN A 80 -0.52 -34.00 56.46
C GLN A 80 -1.49 -32.88 56.04
N GLY A 81 -0.95 -31.74 55.61
CA GLY A 81 -1.74 -30.65 55.05
C GLY A 81 -2.22 -31.03 53.66
N THR A 82 -3.54 -31.22 53.50
CA THR A 82 -4.26 -31.53 52.24
C THR A 82 -3.80 -32.80 51.50
N VAL A 83 -4.17 -33.96 52.04
CA VAL A 83 -4.06 -35.27 51.36
C VAL A 83 -5.38 -35.61 50.70
N VAL A 84 -5.49 -35.36 49.41
CA VAL A 84 -6.42 -36.10 48.56
C VAL A 84 -5.67 -37.09 47.66
N ASP A 85 -4.34 -36.97 47.47
CA ASP A 85 -3.57 -37.92 46.65
C ASP A 85 -2.47 -38.65 47.44
N LEU A 86 -2.89 -39.59 48.28
CA LEU A 86 -2.15 -40.83 48.55
C LEU A 86 -3.06 -42.03 48.26
N THR A 87 -3.65 -42.05 47.07
CA THR A 87 -4.10 -43.27 46.41
C THR A 87 -3.02 -43.56 45.36
N VAL A 88 -2.16 -44.59 45.46
CA VAL A 88 -2.44 -46.03 45.31
C VAL A 88 -1.30 -46.89 45.92
N ASP A 89 -1.67 -48.02 46.55
CA ASP A 89 -0.96 -49.28 46.80
C ASP A 89 0.48 -49.30 47.36
N THR A 90 0.62 -48.89 48.61
CA THR A 90 1.19 -49.65 49.75
C THR A 90 1.64 -48.63 50.80
N PRO A 91 1.19 -48.74 52.06
CA PRO A 91 1.65 -47.83 53.10
C PRO A 91 3.09 -48.18 53.46
N ASN A 92 4.06 -47.50 52.84
CA ASN A 92 5.33 -47.29 53.53
C ASN A 92 5.01 -46.37 54.72
N THR A 93 4.94 -46.96 55.91
CA THR A 93 4.82 -46.27 57.18
C THR A 93 5.86 -45.16 57.24
N ILE A 94 5.44 -43.90 57.13
CA ILE A 94 6.25 -42.78 57.57
C ILE A 94 6.51 -43.03 59.06
N THR A 95 7.71 -43.47 59.40
CA THR A 95 8.13 -43.67 60.78
C THR A 95 8.77 -42.39 61.26
N GLY A 96 8.15 -41.75 62.25
CA GLY A 96 8.82 -40.72 63.02
C GLY A 96 9.76 -41.37 64.04
N GLU A 97 11.05 -41.08 63.98
CA GLU A 97 11.96 -41.39 65.09
C GLU A 97 11.81 -40.27 66.13
N THR A 98 11.17 -40.57 67.26
CA THR A 98 11.09 -39.66 68.42
C THR A 98 12.24 -39.92 69.36
N THR A 99 12.85 -38.86 69.89
CA THR A 99 13.82 -38.98 70.98
C THR A 99 13.24 -38.58 72.32
N THR A 100 13.81 -39.15 73.39
CA THR A 100 13.55 -38.73 74.77
C THR A 100 14.08 -37.32 75.01
N LEU A 101 13.49 -36.63 75.99
CA LEU A 101 13.92 -35.32 76.47
C LEU A 101 15.44 -35.27 76.69
N ASN A 102 16.12 -34.31 76.05
CA ASN A 102 17.57 -34.11 76.19
C ASN A 102 17.91 -33.29 77.45
N GLU A 103 19.20 -33.14 77.76
CA GLU A 103 19.69 -32.37 78.91
C GLU A 103 19.33 -30.87 78.84
N GLU A 104 18.92 -30.37 77.68
CA GLU A 104 18.50 -28.98 77.42
C GLU A 104 16.97 -28.80 77.51
N SER A 105 16.23 -29.81 77.98
CA SER A 105 14.76 -29.81 78.06
C SER A 105 14.06 -29.68 76.71
N GLN A 106 14.64 -30.28 75.66
CA GLN A 106 14.08 -30.35 74.32
C GLN A 106 13.79 -31.80 73.91
N PHE A 107 12.77 -31.98 73.06
CA PHE A 107 12.50 -33.23 72.39
C PHE A 107 12.18 -32.98 70.91
N TYR A 108 12.40 -33.98 70.06
CA TYR A 108 12.23 -33.82 68.62
C TYR A 108 11.63 -35.06 67.96
N VAL A 109 11.00 -34.82 66.81
CA VAL A 109 10.59 -35.87 65.87
C VAL A 109 11.35 -35.69 64.58
N THR A 110 11.94 -36.78 64.10
CA THR A 110 12.53 -36.84 62.77
C THR A 110 11.63 -37.66 61.87
N ILE A 111 11.04 -37.02 60.87
CA ILE A 111 10.23 -37.68 59.84
C ILE A 111 11.18 -38.15 58.75
N VAL A 112 11.35 -39.47 58.58
CA VAL A 112 12.24 -40.07 57.58
C VAL A 112 11.47 -40.77 56.46
N ASN A 113 12.15 -41.11 55.35
CA ASN A 113 11.60 -41.80 54.18
C ASN A 113 10.49 -41.04 53.46
N ILE A 114 10.58 -39.71 53.39
CA ILE A 114 9.69 -38.90 52.55
C ILE A 114 10.04 -39.20 51.09
N PRO A 115 9.11 -39.64 50.23
CA PRO A 115 9.42 -39.91 48.82
C PRO A 115 9.69 -38.61 48.07
N GLU A 116 10.60 -38.64 47.10
CA GLU A 116 11.04 -37.47 46.30
C GLU A 116 9.87 -36.69 45.67
N ARG A 117 8.88 -37.40 45.12
CA ARG A 117 7.63 -36.80 44.59
C ARG A 117 6.83 -35.98 45.61
N ALA A 118 7.09 -36.13 46.90
CA ALA A 118 6.42 -35.43 47.99
C ALA A 118 7.28 -34.30 48.59
N TYR A 119 8.46 -33.99 48.03
CA TYR A 119 9.33 -32.94 48.57
C TYR A 119 8.73 -31.54 48.52
N ALA A 120 7.81 -31.29 47.61
CA ALA A 120 7.04 -30.04 47.54
C ALA A 120 5.80 -30.03 48.44
N GLN A 121 5.44 -31.15 49.08
CA GLN A 121 4.23 -31.26 49.90
C GLN A 121 4.47 -30.83 51.35
N ASN A 122 3.48 -30.14 51.91
CA ASN A 122 3.54 -29.61 53.27
C ASN A 122 3.21 -30.67 54.34
N LEU A 123 4.06 -30.76 55.35
CA LEU A 123 3.86 -31.57 56.56
C LEU A 123 3.58 -30.64 57.74
N SER A 124 2.47 -30.86 58.44
CA SER A 124 2.10 -30.11 59.65
C SER A 124 2.38 -30.92 60.90
N VAL A 125 3.02 -30.32 61.90
CA VAL A 125 3.42 -30.97 63.14
C VAL A 125 2.93 -30.17 64.34
N ARG A 126 2.47 -30.88 65.37
CA ARG A 126 2.06 -30.32 66.66
C ARG A 126 2.68 -31.11 67.81
N ALA A 127 3.30 -30.44 68.77
CA ALA A 127 3.91 -31.10 69.93
C ALA A 127 2.87 -31.35 71.03
N TYR A 128 3.08 -32.37 71.87
CA TYR A 128 2.28 -32.65 73.05
C TYR A 128 3.12 -33.15 74.23
N VAL A 129 2.60 -32.92 75.44
CA VAL A 129 3.00 -33.64 76.65
C VAL A 129 1.83 -34.45 77.19
N LEU A 130 2.10 -35.66 77.67
CA LEU A 130 1.13 -36.62 78.21
C LEU A 130 1.47 -36.92 79.68
N ILE A 131 0.54 -36.63 80.58
CA ILE A 131 0.68 -36.84 82.03
C ILE A 131 -0.59 -37.52 82.52
N ASP A 132 -0.46 -38.65 83.22
CA ASP A 132 -1.59 -39.42 83.78
C ASP A 132 -2.76 -39.71 82.81
N GLY A 133 -2.48 -39.75 81.50
CA GLY A 133 -3.46 -40.02 80.44
C GLY A 133 -4.11 -38.79 79.79
N GLU A 134 -3.77 -37.56 80.21
CA GLU A 134 -4.24 -36.32 79.59
C GLU A 134 -3.18 -35.66 78.70
N TYR A 135 -3.60 -35.19 77.51
CA TYR A 135 -2.74 -34.52 76.53
C TYR A 135 -2.84 -33.00 76.64
N THR A 136 -1.69 -32.33 76.76
CA THR A 136 -1.57 -30.88 76.57
C THR A 136 -0.74 -30.60 75.32
N TYR A 137 -1.33 -29.89 74.35
CA TYR A 137 -0.70 -29.62 73.05
C TYR A 137 -0.04 -28.24 72.99
N SER A 138 0.96 -28.09 72.12
CA SER A 138 1.49 -26.79 71.72
C SER A 138 0.37 -25.89 71.16
N THR A 139 0.46 -24.59 71.42
CA THR A 139 -0.50 -23.59 70.94
C THR A 139 -0.38 -23.36 69.44
N ASN A 140 0.83 -23.51 68.89
CA ASN A 140 1.16 -23.38 67.48
C ASN A 140 1.27 -24.76 66.77
N ILE A 141 1.06 -24.74 65.45
CA ILE A 141 1.33 -25.83 64.50
C ILE A 141 2.39 -25.34 63.53
N VAL A 142 3.45 -26.13 63.31
CA VAL A 142 4.48 -25.80 62.32
C VAL A 142 4.22 -26.61 61.06
N THR A 143 4.20 -25.94 59.91
CA THR A 143 3.98 -26.57 58.59
C THR A 143 5.17 -26.29 57.69
N ARG A 144 5.82 -27.33 57.17
CA ARG A 144 7.01 -27.23 56.28
C ARG A 144 7.07 -28.39 55.28
N SER A 145 7.71 -28.18 54.13
CA SER A 145 8.05 -29.23 53.15
C SER A 145 9.57 -29.48 53.10
N VAL A 146 10.01 -30.58 52.47
CA VAL A 146 11.46 -30.86 52.28
C VAL A 146 12.10 -29.75 51.46
N GLY A 147 11.44 -29.33 50.38
CA GLY A 147 11.88 -28.20 49.54
C GLY A 147 11.99 -26.89 50.31
N GLN A 148 11.02 -26.56 51.16
CA GLN A 148 11.04 -25.31 51.93
C GLN A 148 12.22 -25.24 52.90
N VAL A 149 12.55 -26.37 53.53
CA VAL A 149 13.66 -26.44 54.49
C VAL A 149 15.01 -26.47 53.74
N ALA A 150 15.12 -27.25 52.66
CA ALA A 150 16.31 -27.34 51.80
C ALA A 150 16.70 -26.01 51.16
N LEU A 151 15.78 -25.36 50.45
CA LEU A 151 16.07 -24.09 49.79
C LEU A 151 16.24 -22.94 50.80
N GLY A 152 15.55 -22.99 51.95
CA GLY A 152 15.71 -22.01 53.03
C GLY A 152 17.04 -22.09 53.77
N ALA A 153 17.70 -23.25 53.80
CA ALA A 153 19.00 -23.44 54.45
C ALA A 153 20.15 -22.71 53.72
N GLN A 154 19.98 -22.39 52.43
CA GLN A 154 20.96 -21.67 51.64
C GLN A 154 21.25 -20.24 52.16
N VAL A 155 20.28 -19.62 52.83
CA VAL A 155 20.42 -18.30 53.48
C VAL A 155 21.40 -18.37 54.68
N LYS A 156 21.72 -19.57 55.17
CA LYS A 156 22.57 -19.81 56.36
C LYS A 156 23.91 -20.50 56.05
N GLY A 157 24.27 -20.67 54.78
CA GLY A 157 25.63 -21.06 54.36
C GLY A 157 26.03 -22.53 54.54
N THR A 158 25.17 -23.52 54.30
CA THR A 158 25.52 -24.97 54.40
C THR A 158 25.07 -25.83 53.18
N GLU A 159 25.96 -26.76 52.80
CA GLU A 159 25.87 -27.92 51.86
C GLU A 159 25.08 -27.76 50.54
N GLY A 160 25.73 -27.15 49.53
CA GLY A 160 25.15 -26.91 48.20
C GLY A 160 24.75 -28.15 47.38
N GLU A 161 25.44 -29.28 47.52
CA GLU A 161 25.19 -30.51 46.73
C GLU A 161 23.84 -31.18 47.08
N TYR A 162 23.45 -31.14 48.36
CA TYR A 162 22.16 -31.67 48.83
C TYR A 162 21.00 -30.80 48.36
N ILE A 163 21.16 -29.46 48.38
CA ILE A 163 20.14 -28.51 47.94
C ILE A 163 19.87 -28.68 46.43
N GLU A 164 20.92 -28.84 45.62
CA GLU A 164 20.80 -29.10 44.17
C GLU A 164 20.07 -30.43 43.90
N THR A 165 20.34 -31.47 44.70
CA THR A 165 19.64 -32.76 44.60
C THR A 165 18.15 -32.65 44.92
N VAL A 166 17.79 -31.99 46.03
CA VAL A 166 16.38 -31.77 46.43
C VAL A 166 15.64 -30.92 45.40
N ALA A 167 16.28 -29.87 44.88
CA ALA A 167 15.72 -29.05 43.82
C ALA A 167 15.45 -29.89 42.55
N GLY A 168 16.41 -30.72 42.14
CA GLY A 168 16.26 -31.65 41.01
C GLY A 168 15.06 -32.58 41.17
N SER A 169 14.94 -33.27 42.31
CA SER A 169 13.80 -34.18 42.59
C SER A 169 12.44 -33.46 42.57
N ILE A 170 12.36 -32.19 42.97
CA ILE A 170 11.13 -31.39 42.86
C ILE A 170 10.79 -31.13 41.39
N LEU A 171 11.80 -30.77 40.59
CA LEU A 171 11.65 -30.39 39.19
C LEU A 171 11.34 -31.57 38.25
N GLU A 172 11.57 -32.81 38.69
CA GLU A 172 11.09 -34.02 38.00
C GLU A 172 9.56 -34.12 37.96
N ASN A 173 8.86 -33.47 38.90
CA ASN A 173 7.41 -33.59 39.07
C ASN A 173 6.66 -32.26 38.91
N TYR A 174 7.37 -31.14 39.05
CA TYR A 174 6.79 -29.80 39.06
C TYR A 174 7.62 -28.83 38.22
N LYS A 175 6.95 -27.84 37.62
CA LYS A 175 7.57 -26.68 36.99
C LYS A 175 7.31 -25.43 37.82
N LYS A 176 8.29 -24.54 37.90
CA LYS A 176 8.08 -23.19 38.42
C LYS A 176 7.35 -22.39 37.35
N VAL A 177 6.27 -21.71 37.73
CA VAL A 177 5.57 -20.78 36.84
C VAL A 177 5.72 -19.38 37.39
N HIS A 178 6.15 -18.45 36.54
CA HIS A 178 6.18 -17.04 36.89
C HIS A 178 5.81 -16.18 35.69
N VAL A 179 5.40 -14.94 35.96
CA VAL A 179 5.01 -13.97 34.93
C VAL A 179 5.97 -12.80 35.03
N ASP A 180 6.59 -12.43 33.92
CA ASP A 180 7.44 -11.24 33.83
C ASP A 180 6.64 -10.02 33.36
N TYR A 181 7.30 -8.87 33.24
CA TYR A 181 6.79 -7.76 32.45
C TYR A 181 7.36 -7.90 31.02
N PRO A 182 6.57 -7.84 29.92
CA PRO A 182 5.21 -7.26 29.77
C PRO A 182 4.03 -8.23 29.93
N GLY A 183 4.21 -9.36 30.62
CA GLY A 183 3.15 -10.36 30.85
C GLY A 183 3.44 -11.72 30.23
N ASN A 184 4.71 -12.02 29.93
CA ASN A 184 5.08 -13.35 29.43
C ASN A 184 4.97 -14.35 30.57
N THR A 185 4.42 -15.53 30.28
CA THR A 185 4.36 -16.62 31.25
C THR A 185 5.52 -17.58 31.00
N HIS A 186 6.39 -17.71 32.01
CA HIS A 186 7.51 -18.64 32.02
C HIS A 186 7.12 -19.93 32.75
N VAL A 187 7.47 -21.06 32.16
CA VAL A 187 7.34 -22.39 32.73
C VAL A 187 8.74 -23.01 32.77
N ASP A 188 9.37 -22.98 33.94
CA ASP A 188 10.80 -23.25 34.10
C ASP A 188 11.09 -24.57 34.82
N ASP A 189 12.19 -25.19 34.42
CA ASP A 189 12.84 -26.34 35.05
C ASP A 189 13.87 -25.94 36.11
N VAL A 190 13.82 -24.70 36.59
CA VAL A 190 14.69 -24.20 37.65
C VAL A 190 13.89 -23.56 38.78
N LEU A 191 14.42 -23.68 40.00
CA LEU A 191 13.86 -23.02 41.18
C LEU A 191 14.61 -21.71 41.53
N TYR A 192 15.53 -21.27 40.67
CA TYR A 192 16.29 -20.03 40.85
C TYR A 192 15.37 -18.80 40.82
N GLU A 193 15.73 -17.76 41.56
CA GLU A 193 15.00 -16.50 41.61
C GLU A 193 15.21 -15.73 40.30
N THR A 194 14.11 -15.26 39.73
CA THR A 194 14.11 -14.58 38.42
C THR A 194 13.65 -13.13 38.55
N ASP A 195 12.99 -12.77 39.65
CA ASP A 195 12.62 -11.39 39.93
C ASP A 195 13.81 -10.60 40.47
N HIS A 196 14.23 -9.59 39.70
CA HIS A 196 15.28 -8.65 40.04
C HIS A 196 15.13 -7.97 41.42
N LYS A 197 13.91 -7.72 41.92
CA LYS A 197 13.67 -7.08 43.23
C LYS A 197 13.87 -8.07 44.37
N LYS A 198 13.41 -9.31 44.19
CA LYS A 198 13.66 -10.39 45.16
C LYS A 198 15.14 -10.77 45.20
N LEU A 199 15.83 -10.71 44.06
CA LEU A 199 17.28 -10.82 44.01
C LEU A 199 17.96 -9.66 44.76
N ALA A 200 17.43 -8.44 44.66
CA ALA A 200 17.94 -7.28 45.40
C ALA A 200 17.87 -7.49 46.91
N GLU A 201 16.75 -8.03 47.41
CA GLU A 201 16.55 -8.37 48.82
C GLU A 201 17.61 -9.35 49.32
N LYS A 202 17.75 -10.49 48.63
CA LYS A 202 18.74 -11.52 48.96
C LYS A 202 20.18 -11.00 48.87
N PHE A 203 20.46 -10.14 47.88
CA PHE A 203 21.77 -9.51 47.73
C PHE A 203 22.08 -8.58 48.91
N VAL A 204 21.11 -7.78 49.35
CA VAL A 204 21.27 -6.87 50.49
C VAL A 204 21.43 -7.62 51.81
N GLU A 205 20.75 -8.76 51.99
CA GLU A 205 20.96 -9.64 53.15
C GLU A 205 22.41 -10.12 53.25
N ASP A 206 22.94 -10.69 52.18
CA ASP A 206 24.33 -11.17 52.12
C ASP A 206 25.32 -10.01 52.28
N TRP A 207 25.04 -8.87 51.65
CA TRP A 207 25.85 -7.66 51.75
C TRP A 207 25.93 -7.12 53.18
N ASN A 208 24.78 -7.03 53.85
CA ASN A 208 24.68 -6.58 55.24
C ASN A 208 25.42 -7.53 56.18
N ALA A 209 25.31 -8.84 55.96
CA ALA A 209 26.01 -9.85 56.74
C ALA A 209 27.54 -9.77 56.54
N MET A 210 28.01 -9.60 55.30
CA MET A 210 29.44 -9.55 54.98
C MET A 210 30.14 -8.29 55.52
N PHE A 211 29.48 -7.14 55.42
CA PHE A 211 30.08 -5.84 55.77
C PHE A 211 29.55 -5.22 57.06
N GLU A 212 28.73 -5.96 57.83
CA GLU A 212 28.05 -5.48 59.04
C GLU A 212 27.27 -4.16 58.81
N THR A 213 26.60 -4.07 57.66
CA THR A 213 25.79 -2.90 57.27
C THR A 213 24.31 -3.10 57.57
N THR A 214 23.51 -2.03 57.45
CA THR A 214 22.07 -2.00 57.75
C THR A 214 21.26 -1.43 56.58
N LEU A 215 21.66 -1.77 55.36
CA LEU A 215 20.92 -1.37 54.16
C LEU A 215 19.53 -2.02 54.16
N ASP A 216 18.52 -1.23 53.82
CA ASP A 216 17.16 -1.72 53.62
C ASP A 216 16.94 -2.01 52.13
N ALA A 217 16.57 -3.23 51.77
CA ALA A 217 16.46 -3.67 50.38
C ALA A 217 15.48 -2.84 49.55
N GLU A 218 14.38 -2.37 50.14
CA GLU A 218 13.38 -1.54 49.44
C GLU A 218 13.94 -0.18 49.03
N THR A 219 14.90 0.35 49.79
CA THR A 219 15.44 1.71 49.60
C THR A 219 16.91 1.74 49.18
N ALA A 220 17.64 0.62 49.31
CA ALA A 220 19.09 0.52 49.07
C ALA A 220 19.48 0.89 47.64
N PHE A 221 18.62 0.56 46.67
CA PHE A 221 18.83 0.80 45.25
C PHE A 221 18.00 1.97 44.70
N VAL A 222 17.14 2.57 45.52
CA VAL A 222 16.32 3.74 45.16
C VAL A 222 17.20 4.99 45.09
N GLN A 223 16.93 5.84 44.11
CA GLN A 223 17.74 7.02 43.79
C GLN A 223 17.35 8.23 44.66
N GLY A 224 18.32 8.86 45.34
CA GLY A 224 18.15 10.18 45.98
C GLY A 224 18.61 11.36 45.11
N ASP A 225 18.43 12.60 45.62
CA ASP A 225 18.61 13.90 44.92
C ASP A 225 20.02 14.22 44.36
N ASN A 226 20.97 13.28 44.36
CA ASN A 226 22.31 13.42 43.77
C ASN A 226 22.83 12.13 43.10
N TYR A 227 21.92 11.27 42.61
CA TYR A 227 22.29 10.02 41.92
C TYR A 227 23.12 9.03 42.77
N ALA A 228 23.06 9.22 44.09
CA ALA A 228 23.58 8.30 45.09
C ALA A 228 22.41 7.49 45.65
N SER A 229 22.55 6.17 45.65
CA SER A 229 21.71 5.31 46.48
C SER A 229 22.47 4.94 47.76
N PRO A 230 21.77 4.51 48.82
CA PRO A 230 22.42 3.98 50.02
C PRO A 230 23.43 2.86 49.67
N PHE A 231 23.07 1.95 48.76
CA PHE A 231 23.97 0.90 48.28
C PHE A 231 25.23 1.45 47.64
N LYS A 232 25.09 2.45 46.75
CA LYS A 232 26.23 3.03 46.03
C LYS A 232 27.25 3.69 46.95
N THR A 233 26.77 4.27 48.05
CA THR A 233 27.60 4.84 49.11
C THR A 233 28.32 3.72 49.88
N ALA A 234 27.60 2.66 50.26
CA ALA A 234 28.16 1.51 50.95
C ALA A 234 29.20 0.75 50.09
N ALA A 235 28.97 0.65 48.78
CA ALA A 235 29.84 -0.03 47.82
C ALA A 235 31.25 0.60 47.71
N ARG A 236 31.36 1.91 47.98
CA ARG A 236 32.61 2.67 47.85
C ARG A 236 33.54 2.56 49.07
N ASN A 237 33.00 2.26 50.27
CA ASN A 237 33.70 2.24 51.57
C ASN A 237 34.72 3.39 51.76
N ASN A 238 34.28 4.58 52.19
CA ASN A 238 35.02 5.78 52.68
C ASN A 238 36.37 6.22 52.04
N SER A 239 36.92 5.50 51.07
CA SER A 239 38.19 5.75 50.38
C SER A 239 37.86 6.30 49.01
N THR A 240 38.27 7.54 48.76
CA THR A 240 37.94 8.22 47.50
C THR A 240 38.88 7.86 46.35
N THR A 241 39.93 7.07 46.57
CA THR A 241 41.05 6.89 45.62
C THR A 241 41.64 5.48 45.47
N ASN A 242 41.15 4.43 46.17
CA ASN A 242 41.65 3.06 45.97
C ASN A 242 40.53 2.02 45.76
N PRO A 243 40.24 1.59 44.51
CA PRO A 243 39.21 0.60 44.18
C PRO A 243 39.52 -0.85 44.59
N GLU A 244 40.77 -1.18 44.93
CA GLU A 244 41.12 -2.48 45.52
C GLU A 244 40.45 -2.66 46.89
N GLY A 245 40.24 -1.56 47.64
CA GLY A 245 39.62 -1.55 48.96
C GLY A 245 38.12 -1.25 48.97
N ALA A 246 37.45 -1.19 47.80
CA ALA A 246 36.01 -0.96 47.74
C ALA A 246 35.24 -2.22 48.14
N ASN A 247 34.16 -2.08 48.92
CA ASN A 247 33.35 -3.21 49.38
C ASN A 247 32.77 -4.01 48.20
N ILE A 248 32.42 -3.37 47.08
CA ILE A 248 31.92 -4.10 45.90
C ILE A 248 32.98 -5.00 45.27
N THR A 249 34.25 -4.56 45.26
CA THR A 249 35.38 -5.38 44.79
C THR A 249 35.63 -6.52 45.76
N ALA A 250 35.59 -6.27 47.07
CA ALA A 250 35.75 -7.29 48.09
C ALA A 250 34.63 -8.34 48.04
N PHE A 251 33.38 -7.92 47.79
CA PHE A 251 32.22 -8.79 47.68
C PHE A 251 32.40 -9.82 46.55
N PHE A 252 32.73 -9.38 45.34
CA PHE A 252 32.94 -10.30 44.22
C PHE A 252 34.30 -11.02 44.23
N ARG A 253 35.14 -10.80 45.24
CA ARG A 253 36.40 -11.55 45.44
C ARG A 253 36.32 -12.54 46.58
N ASP A 254 35.36 -12.38 47.47
CA ASP A 254 35.07 -13.39 48.46
C ASP A 254 34.57 -14.66 47.77
N GLU A 255 35.17 -15.80 48.11
CA GLU A 255 34.90 -17.07 47.44
C GLU A 255 33.43 -17.48 47.58
N ALA A 256 32.82 -17.26 48.75
CA ALA A 256 31.44 -17.63 48.99
C ALA A 256 30.47 -16.70 48.24
N MET A 257 30.73 -15.38 48.27
CA MET A 257 29.89 -14.40 47.59
C MET A 257 30.03 -14.49 46.07
N TYR A 258 31.23 -14.69 45.55
CA TYR A 258 31.45 -14.90 44.11
C TYR A 258 30.74 -16.17 43.62
N ASN A 259 30.84 -17.27 44.36
CA ASN A 259 30.13 -18.50 44.01
C ASN A 259 28.60 -18.35 44.01
N LYS A 260 28.05 -17.38 44.75
CA LYS A 260 26.61 -17.10 44.81
C LYS A 260 26.13 -16.04 43.81
N TRP A 261 26.92 -14.99 43.59
CA TRP A 261 26.53 -13.78 42.85
C TRP A 261 27.34 -13.49 41.59
N GLY A 262 28.40 -14.26 41.33
CA GLY A 262 29.32 -14.04 40.20
C GLY A 262 28.63 -14.03 38.83
N TRP A 263 27.53 -14.78 38.69
CA TRP A 263 26.70 -14.82 37.48
C TRP A 263 26.17 -13.44 37.06
N ILE A 264 26.02 -12.48 37.98
CA ILE A 264 25.59 -11.12 37.63
C ILE A 264 26.66 -10.41 36.76
N LEU A 265 27.94 -10.70 36.98
CA LEU A 265 29.02 -10.13 36.19
C LEU A 265 28.92 -10.64 34.74
N ASP A 266 28.66 -11.93 34.56
CA ASP A 266 28.44 -12.54 33.25
C ASP A 266 27.20 -11.95 32.56
N TYR A 267 26.09 -11.80 33.28
CA TYR A 267 24.87 -11.18 32.75
C TYR A 267 25.13 -9.75 32.24
N ILE A 268 25.84 -8.93 33.03
CA ILE A 268 26.19 -7.57 32.62
C ILE A 268 27.07 -7.58 31.36
N GLN A 269 28.08 -8.46 31.31
CA GLN A 269 29.03 -8.54 30.19
C GLN A 269 28.42 -9.07 28.89
N ASN A 270 27.31 -9.81 28.95
CA ASN A 270 26.69 -10.40 27.76
C ASN A 270 25.42 -9.63 27.32
N GLU A 271 24.56 -9.23 28.24
CA GLU A 271 23.23 -8.68 27.90
C GLU A 271 23.16 -7.15 27.97
N LEU A 272 24.02 -6.53 28.80
CA LEU A 272 24.01 -5.09 29.07
C LEU A 272 25.22 -4.37 28.44
N THR A 273 25.68 -4.87 27.28
CA THR A 273 26.89 -4.43 26.54
C THR A 273 26.81 -3.05 25.89
N THR A 274 25.72 -2.33 26.08
CA THR A 274 25.41 -1.08 25.39
C THR A 274 25.29 0.08 26.38
N GLY A 275 25.98 1.19 26.12
CA GLY A 275 25.92 2.41 26.92
C GLY A 275 27.27 3.14 27.02
N LEU A 276 27.26 4.48 27.10
CA LEU A 276 28.49 5.29 27.19
C LEU A 276 29.33 4.98 28.45
N ALA A 277 28.74 4.33 29.46
CA ALA A 277 29.44 3.90 30.68
C ALA A 277 29.78 2.39 30.72
N PHE A 278 29.45 1.61 29.68
CA PHE A 278 29.68 0.17 29.67
C PHE A 278 31.16 -0.19 29.68
N SER A 279 31.99 0.47 28.88
CA SER A 279 33.45 0.21 28.83
C SER A 279 34.11 0.32 30.20
N ALA A 280 33.72 1.30 31.01
CA ALA A 280 34.21 1.48 32.37
C ALA A 280 33.69 0.40 33.35
N CYS A 281 32.49 -0.14 33.12
CA CYS A 281 31.96 -1.27 33.88
C CYS A 281 32.69 -2.57 33.50
N GLU A 282 32.87 -2.81 32.20
CA GLU A 282 33.59 -3.96 31.65
C GLU A 282 35.04 -4.01 32.15
N SER A 283 35.77 -2.90 32.10
CA SER A 283 37.13 -2.84 32.66
C SER A 283 37.15 -3.18 34.15
N GLN A 284 36.16 -2.72 34.94
CA GLN A 284 36.07 -3.06 36.36
C GLN A 284 35.83 -4.55 36.59
N ILE A 285 34.90 -5.16 35.84
CA ILE A 285 34.61 -6.59 35.91
C ILE A 285 35.87 -7.40 35.57
N ASN A 286 36.58 -7.03 34.49
CA ASN A 286 37.81 -7.71 34.10
C ASN A 286 38.92 -7.61 35.16
N CYS A 287 39.03 -6.48 35.89
CA CYS A 287 39.98 -6.34 36.98
C CYS A 287 39.62 -7.19 38.21
N ILE A 288 38.31 -7.38 38.48
CA ILE A 288 37.80 -8.28 39.53
C ILE A 288 38.15 -9.73 39.16
N LEU A 289 37.83 -10.17 37.95
CA LEU A 289 38.02 -11.55 37.48
C LEU A 289 39.50 -11.94 37.33
N ASN A 290 40.35 -11.06 36.81
CA ASN A 290 41.76 -11.38 36.55
C ASN A 290 42.70 -11.10 37.72
N ASN A 291 42.19 -10.48 38.79
CA ASN A 291 43.02 -9.98 39.90
C ASN A 291 44.18 -9.06 39.42
N THR A 292 43.91 -8.22 38.42
CA THR A 292 44.88 -7.30 37.82
C THR A 292 44.34 -5.87 37.77
N THR A 293 45.21 -4.88 37.60
CA THR A 293 44.84 -3.51 37.22
C THR A 293 44.50 -3.42 35.73
N ASP A 294 43.97 -2.28 35.27
CA ASP A 294 43.84 -2.02 33.83
C ASP A 294 45.21 -1.91 33.11
N GLU A 295 45.18 -1.82 31.79
CA GLU A 295 46.34 -1.68 30.89
C GLU A 295 47.20 -0.41 31.14
N THR A 296 46.74 0.51 32.00
CA THR A 296 47.49 1.71 32.44
C THR A 296 47.97 1.64 33.89
N GLY A 297 47.76 0.52 34.59
CA GLY A 297 48.17 0.33 35.98
C GLY A 297 47.25 1.00 37.00
N ASN A 298 46.07 1.48 36.58
CA ASN A 298 45.07 2.09 37.47
C ASN A 298 43.91 1.13 37.71
N TRP A 299 43.23 1.32 38.84
CA TRP A 299 41.94 0.69 39.07
C TRP A 299 40.84 1.68 38.65
N TYR A 300 39.91 1.26 37.80
CA TYR A 300 38.79 2.11 37.40
C TYR A 300 37.79 2.30 38.57
N TYR A 301 37.24 3.51 38.71
CA TYR A 301 36.35 3.89 39.81
C TYR A 301 35.17 2.92 39.99
N GLY A 302 35.07 2.26 41.15
CA GLY A 302 34.09 1.18 41.39
C GLY A 302 32.60 1.57 41.45
N LEU A 303 32.24 2.77 40.98
CA LEU A 303 30.88 3.29 40.97
C LEU A 303 30.09 2.87 39.72
N THR A 304 30.74 2.42 38.64
CA THR A 304 30.06 1.99 37.41
C THR A 304 29.40 0.63 37.60
N LEU A 305 30.11 -0.40 38.10
CA LEU A 305 29.50 -1.70 38.43
C LEU A 305 28.37 -1.56 39.46
N ALA A 306 28.59 -0.77 40.51
CA ALA A 306 27.55 -0.48 41.51
C ALA A 306 26.31 0.20 40.89
N SER A 307 26.49 0.98 39.82
CA SER A 307 25.37 1.58 39.09
C SER A 307 24.60 0.58 38.24
N TYR A 308 25.29 -0.40 37.63
CA TYR A 308 24.63 -1.46 36.88
C TYR A 308 23.85 -2.38 37.80
N LEU A 309 24.42 -2.77 38.95
CA LEU A 309 23.68 -3.51 39.99
C LEU A 309 22.45 -2.74 40.46
N GLN A 310 22.60 -1.43 40.71
CA GLN A 310 21.47 -0.57 41.05
C GLN A 310 20.39 -0.63 39.95
N SER A 311 20.77 -0.44 38.68
CA SER A 311 19.84 -0.48 37.54
C SER A 311 19.11 -1.82 37.42
N ILE A 312 19.83 -2.93 37.62
CA ILE A 312 19.26 -4.28 37.59
C ILE A 312 18.24 -4.43 38.72
N PHE A 313 18.62 -4.11 39.95
CA PHE A 313 17.79 -4.37 41.13
C PHE A 313 16.59 -3.44 41.31
N CYS A 314 16.66 -2.20 40.80
CA CYS A 314 15.52 -1.28 40.86
C CYS A 314 14.77 -1.09 39.54
N GLY A 315 15.23 -1.71 38.44
CA GLY A 315 14.65 -1.57 37.11
C GLY A 315 14.89 -0.20 36.45
N LYS A 316 15.60 0.73 37.11
CA LYS A 316 15.72 2.13 36.67
C LYS A 316 17.16 2.56 36.46
N GLY A 317 17.41 3.25 35.35
CA GLY A 317 18.67 3.94 35.07
C GLY A 317 18.59 5.46 35.26
N SER A 318 19.75 6.14 35.22
CA SER A 318 19.85 7.61 35.28
C SER A 318 19.13 8.29 34.11
N SER A 319 18.23 9.24 34.39
CA SER A 319 17.49 10.02 33.39
C SER A 319 18.29 11.16 32.74
N THR A 320 19.52 11.45 33.19
CA THR A 320 20.27 12.67 32.81
C THR A 320 21.57 12.40 32.06
N GLY A 321 21.52 11.57 31.02
CA GLY A 321 22.57 11.56 29.98
C GLY A 321 23.93 10.97 30.40
N SER A 322 24.02 10.28 31.55
CA SER A 322 25.27 9.65 32.03
C SER A 322 25.53 8.23 31.50
N GLY A 323 24.79 7.77 30.47
CA GLY A 323 25.15 6.58 29.70
C GLY A 323 24.97 5.22 30.37
N ARG A 324 24.07 5.10 31.35
CA ARG A 324 23.79 3.88 32.13
C ARG A 324 22.50 3.20 31.66
N PHE A 325 22.40 1.88 31.85
CA PHE A 325 21.26 1.09 31.40
C PHE A 325 19.98 1.41 32.19
N ASN A 326 18.86 1.65 31.50
CA ASN A 326 17.55 1.92 32.09
C ASN A 326 16.51 0.94 31.51
N PHE A 327 16.02 0.02 32.35
CA PHE A 327 15.11 -1.04 31.90
C PHE A 327 13.74 -0.45 31.53
N GLU A 328 13.20 0.50 32.29
CA GLU A 328 11.88 1.11 32.05
C GLU A 328 11.78 2.02 30.79
N ARG A 329 12.86 2.21 30.03
CA ARG A 329 12.85 3.15 28.88
C ARG A 329 12.13 2.61 27.66
N SER A 330 12.13 1.29 27.45
CA SER A 330 11.51 0.64 26.31
C SER A 330 11.13 -0.80 26.66
N VAL A 331 10.18 -1.38 25.93
CA VAL A 331 9.82 -2.81 26.06
C VAL A 331 11.03 -3.70 25.81
N GLU A 332 11.81 -3.43 24.76
CA GLU A 332 13.08 -4.12 24.47
C GLU A 332 14.07 -4.09 25.65
N ASN A 333 14.14 -2.97 26.38
CA ASN A 333 14.98 -2.89 27.56
C ASN A 333 14.39 -3.68 28.74
N MET A 334 13.08 -3.67 28.93
CA MET A 334 12.42 -4.45 29.99
C MET A 334 12.52 -5.96 29.75
N GLU A 335 12.48 -6.41 28.48
CA GLU A 335 12.70 -7.80 28.09
C GLU A 335 14.08 -8.33 28.51
N LYS A 336 15.08 -7.46 28.70
CA LYS A 336 16.39 -7.89 29.21
C LYS A 336 16.36 -8.38 30.66
N LEU A 337 15.38 -7.95 31.47
CA LEU A 337 15.19 -8.51 32.82
C LEU A 337 14.73 -9.97 32.74
N ALA A 338 13.97 -10.35 31.71
CA ALA A 338 13.53 -11.73 31.51
C ALA A 338 14.71 -12.68 31.24
N LEU A 339 15.84 -12.17 30.75
CA LEU A 339 17.04 -12.97 30.49
C LEU A 339 17.81 -13.36 31.76
N ILE A 340 17.52 -12.77 32.92
CA ILE A 340 18.19 -13.09 34.19
C ILE A 340 18.10 -14.60 34.50
N VAL A 341 17.01 -15.25 34.12
CA VAL A 341 16.81 -16.70 34.29
C VAL A 341 17.91 -17.53 33.63
N ASN A 342 18.50 -17.06 32.54
CA ASN A 342 19.56 -17.75 31.81
C ASN A 342 20.93 -17.66 32.51
N TYR A 343 21.08 -16.74 33.46
CA TYR A 343 22.33 -16.47 34.15
C TYR A 343 22.29 -16.89 35.62
N ASN A 344 21.20 -16.57 36.34
CA ASN A 344 21.10 -16.94 37.74
C ASN A 344 20.97 -18.46 37.89
N ASN A 345 22.05 -19.09 38.33
CA ASN A 345 22.16 -20.53 38.56
C ASN A 345 22.52 -20.87 40.01
N LYS A 346 22.44 -19.90 40.92
CA LYS A 346 22.90 -20.06 42.31
C LYS A 346 22.00 -19.44 43.36
N VAL A 347 21.14 -18.49 43.03
CA VAL A 347 20.24 -17.86 44.01
C VAL A 347 18.85 -18.45 43.87
N TYR A 348 18.42 -19.26 44.84
CA TYR A 348 17.09 -19.89 44.82
C TYR A 348 15.97 -18.93 45.23
N SER A 349 14.80 -19.11 44.60
CA SER A 349 13.56 -18.43 44.98
C SER A 349 13.16 -18.82 46.40
N THR A 350 12.45 -17.92 47.08
CA THR A 350 11.86 -18.26 48.37
C THR A 350 10.77 -19.32 48.16
N PHE A 351 10.98 -20.52 48.71
CA PHE A 351 10.14 -21.68 48.37
C PHE A 351 8.64 -21.47 48.62
N GLY A 352 8.28 -20.76 49.70
CA GLY A 352 6.87 -20.48 50.03
C GLY A 352 6.16 -19.55 49.05
N GLU A 353 6.90 -18.90 48.15
CA GLU A 353 6.38 -17.98 47.13
C GLU A 353 6.38 -18.60 45.73
N LEU A 354 6.87 -19.82 45.59
CA LEU A 354 6.89 -20.53 44.32
C LEU A 354 5.48 -20.93 43.90
N LYS A 355 5.09 -20.57 42.68
CA LYS A 355 3.94 -21.17 42.00
C LYS A 355 4.42 -22.43 41.27
N LEU A 356 4.26 -23.59 41.90
CA LEU A 356 4.62 -24.89 41.32
C LEU A 356 3.41 -25.53 40.66
N VAL A 357 3.56 -25.95 39.40
CA VAL A 357 2.52 -26.65 38.63
C VAL A 357 3.03 -28.04 38.25
N LYS A 358 2.21 -29.06 38.47
CA LYS A 358 2.61 -30.46 38.24
C LYS A 358 2.78 -30.72 36.74
N VAL A 359 3.84 -31.43 36.35
CA VAL A 359 4.01 -31.88 34.96
C VAL A 359 2.82 -32.75 34.55
N GLY A 360 2.29 -32.50 33.35
CA GLY A 360 1.11 -33.14 32.76
C GLY A 360 -0.22 -32.52 33.17
N SER A 361 -0.24 -31.51 34.04
CA SER A 361 -1.45 -30.75 34.39
C SER A 361 -1.62 -29.50 33.53
N ASP A 362 -2.86 -29.01 33.44
CA ASP A 362 -3.17 -27.80 32.68
C ASP A 362 -2.92 -26.53 33.51
N LEU A 363 -2.04 -25.68 33.02
CA LEU A 363 -1.82 -24.32 33.52
C LEU A 363 -2.88 -23.40 32.90
N LYS A 364 -3.68 -22.75 33.75
CA LYS A 364 -4.61 -21.70 33.32
C LYS A 364 -3.86 -20.42 32.95
N LEU A 365 -4.13 -19.89 31.76
CA LEU A 365 -3.60 -18.64 31.23
C LEU A 365 -4.59 -17.49 31.49
N GLU A 366 -4.07 -16.29 31.70
CA GLU A 366 -4.89 -15.10 32.00
C GLU A 366 -5.17 -14.31 30.72
N GLU A 367 -6.40 -13.82 30.55
CA GLU A 367 -6.73 -12.93 29.43
C GLU A 367 -6.18 -11.53 29.72
N LEU A 368 -5.44 -10.96 28.76
CA LEU A 368 -4.86 -9.62 28.91
C LEU A 368 -5.68 -8.58 28.15
N SER A 369 -5.81 -7.38 28.71
CA SER A 369 -6.45 -6.25 28.04
C SER A 369 -5.42 -5.20 27.61
N LYS A 370 -5.45 -4.81 26.33
CA LYS A 370 -4.64 -3.72 25.77
C LYS A 370 -5.55 -2.80 24.95
N GLU A 371 -5.61 -1.51 25.29
CA GLU A 371 -6.51 -0.54 24.66
C GLU A 371 -6.26 -0.43 23.14
N ASN A 372 -7.32 -0.47 22.33
CA ASN A 372 -7.28 -0.48 20.85
C ASN A 372 -6.61 -1.72 20.22
N TYR A 373 -6.44 -2.81 20.98
CA TYR A 373 -6.00 -4.10 20.46
C TYR A 373 -6.93 -5.22 20.93
N ASN A 374 -7.09 -6.23 20.07
CA ASN A 374 -7.68 -7.51 20.41
C ASN A 374 -6.60 -8.43 20.98
N PHE A 375 -6.87 -9.11 22.09
CA PHE A 375 -5.97 -10.14 22.64
C PHE A 375 -6.24 -11.47 21.95
N ASP A 376 -5.22 -11.99 21.26
CA ASP A 376 -5.36 -13.20 20.45
C ASP A 376 -5.09 -14.45 21.27
N GLY A 377 -4.25 -14.36 22.31
CA GLY A 377 -3.80 -15.47 23.14
C GLY A 377 -2.28 -15.42 23.39
N TYR A 378 -1.70 -16.53 23.84
CA TYR A 378 -0.26 -16.67 24.03
C TYR A 378 0.35 -17.54 22.93
N SER A 379 1.47 -17.12 22.36
CA SER A 379 2.17 -17.82 21.30
C SER A 379 3.43 -18.52 21.81
N ILE A 380 3.64 -19.76 21.38
CA ILE A 380 4.88 -20.53 21.52
C ILE A 380 5.28 -20.99 20.12
N ASN A 381 6.43 -20.53 19.59
CA ASN A 381 6.92 -20.90 18.26
C ASN A 381 5.85 -20.79 17.14
N GLY A 382 4.97 -19.78 17.22
CA GLY A 382 3.89 -19.54 16.25
C GLY A 382 2.60 -20.33 16.50
N THR A 383 2.53 -21.18 17.54
CA THR A 383 1.31 -21.87 17.96
C THR A 383 0.62 -21.09 19.08
N LEU A 384 -0.68 -20.82 18.94
CA LEU A 384 -1.46 -19.97 19.84
C LEU A 384 -2.23 -20.78 20.90
N TYR A 385 -2.29 -20.27 22.13
CA TYR A 385 -2.93 -20.87 23.31
C TYR A 385 -3.77 -19.80 24.05
N ASN A 386 -5.07 -20.02 24.19
CA ASN A 386 -5.99 -18.95 24.59
C ASN A 386 -6.55 -19.11 26.02
N GLU A 387 -6.49 -20.31 26.61
CA GLU A 387 -7.11 -20.58 27.91
C GLU A 387 -6.21 -21.43 28.82
N THR A 388 -5.61 -22.48 28.28
CA THR A 388 -4.78 -23.41 29.05
C THR A 388 -3.55 -23.86 28.28
N TYR A 389 -2.47 -24.11 29.01
CA TYR A 389 -1.26 -24.76 28.50
C TYR A 389 -1.01 -26.08 29.26
N ASN A 390 -0.86 -27.19 28.55
CA ASN A 390 -0.52 -28.47 29.18
C ASN A 390 0.97 -28.47 29.54
N VAL A 391 1.30 -28.52 30.84
CA VAL A 391 2.68 -28.41 31.31
C VAL A 391 3.49 -29.64 30.95
N THR A 392 4.54 -29.47 30.16
CA THR A 392 5.46 -30.54 29.76
C THR A 392 6.75 -30.53 30.60
N ASN A 393 7.69 -31.42 30.26
CA ASN A 393 9.03 -31.41 30.85
C ASN A 393 9.94 -30.34 30.26
N ASP A 394 9.52 -29.64 29.20
CA ASP A 394 10.34 -28.64 28.54
C ASP A 394 10.15 -27.25 29.18
N ASN A 395 11.18 -26.41 29.06
CA ASN A 395 11.06 -25.00 29.40
C ASN A 395 10.30 -24.27 28.30
N VAL A 396 9.33 -23.45 28.70
CA VAL A 396 8.46 -22.75 27.75
C VAL A 396 8.24 -21.30 28.15
N LEU A 397 8.35 -20.43 27.15
CA LEU A 397 7.98 -19.03 27.21
C LEU A 397 6.70 -18.80 26.40
N LEU A 398 5.62 -18.43 27.08
CA LEU A 398 4.34 -18.07 26.49
C LEU A 398 4.26 -16.54 26.32
N MET A 399 4.30 -16.07 25.08
CA MET A 399 4.30 -14.63 24.74
C MET A 399 2.90 -14.14 24.35
N PRO A 400 2.32 -13.12 24.98
CA PRO A 400 1.00 -12.61 24.61
C PRO A 400 1.02 -11.98 23.21
N THR A 401 -0.02 -12.25 22.43
CA THR A 401 -0.18 -11.77 21.05
C THR A 401 -1.40 -10.86 20.97
N PHE A 402 -1.27 -9.75 20.23
CA PHE A 402 -2.30 -8.73 20.07
C PHE A 402 -2.43 -8.32 18.61
N THR A 403 -3.66 -8.07 18.16
CA THR A 403 -3.98 -7.52 16.84
C THR A 403 -4.61 -6.13 17.01
N ALA A 404 -4.10 -5.10 16.33
CA ALA A 404 -4.64 -3.75 16.41
C ALA A 404 -6.08 -3.70 15.86
N VAL A 405 -6.96 -2.90 16.49
CA VAL A 405 -8.34 -2.71 16.02
C VAL A 405 -8.35 -1.78 14.82
N GLU A 406 -9.05 -2.18 13.76
CA GLU A 406 -9.30 -1.36 12.56
C GLU A 406 -10.53 -0.45 12.77
N TYR A 407 -10.42 0.79 12.31
CA TYR A 407 -11.46 1.82 12.35
C TYR A 407 -11.71 2.38 10.94
N ASP A 408 -12.96 2.71 10.64
CA ASP A 408 -13.35 3.24 9.33
C ASP A 408 -13.11 4.76 9.23
N ILE A 409 -12.71 5.24 8.04
CA ILE A 409 -12.72 6.67 7.67
C ILE A 409 -13.67 6.88 6.50
N LYS A 410 -14.64 7.79 6.68
CA LYS A 410 -15.63 8.16 5.67
C LYS A 410 -15.52 9.63 5.31
N TYR A 411 -15.71 9.93 4.03
CA TYR A 411 -15.63 11.29 3.49
C TYR A 411 -16.94 11.68 2.83
N TYR A 412 -17.37 12.92 3.05
CA TYR A 412 -18.60 13.48 2.52
C TYR A 412 -18.33 14.78 1.78
N LYS A 413 -18.99 14.95 0.64
CA LYS A 413 -19.06 16.21 -0.11
C LYS A 413 -20.52 16.55 -0.34
N ASP A 414 -20.94 17.72 0.15
CA ASP A 414 -22.30 18.24 -0.02
C ASP A 414 -23.40 17.25 0.42
N GLY A 415 -23.16 16.53 1.53
CA GLY A 415 -24.06 15.51 2.06
C GLY A 415 -23.99 14.15 1.34
N VAL A 416 -23.12 13.99 0.34
CA VAL A 416 -22.93 12.73 -0.40
C VAL A 416 -21.62 12.05 0.00
N GLU A 417 -21.69 10.76 0.33
CA GLU A 417 -20.53 9.94 0.68
C GLU A 417 -19.64 9.68 -0.55
N LEU A 418 -18.33 9.86 -0.39
CA LEU A 418 -17.30 9.60 -1.39
C LEU A 418 -16.70 8.20 -1.15
N THR A 419 -17.39 7.15 -1.58
CA THR A 419 -17.02 5.76 -1.30
C THR A 419 -15.65 5.37 -1.86
N ASP A 420 -15.21 6.00 -2.96
CA ASP A 420 -13.90 5.75 -3.57
C ASP A 420 -12.73 6.29 -2.73
N LEU A 421 -13.01 7.14 -1.73
CA LEU A 421 -12.04 7.66 -0.78
C LEU A 421 -12.12 6.98 0.58
N ALA A 422 -13.07 6.07 0.81
CA ALA A 422 -13.20 5.36 2.08
C ALA A 422 -11.91 4.60 2.38
N ASP A 423 -11.47 4.66 3.63
CA ASP A 423 -10.22 4.08 4.08
C ASP A 423 -10.38 3.44 5.47
N VAL A 424 -9.42 2.60 5.87
CA VAL A 424 -9.37 2.02 7.20
C VAL A 424 -8.02 2.33 7.84
N TYR A 425 -8.02 2.50 9.16
CA TYR A 425 -6.80 2.80 9.90
C TYR A 425 -6.80 2.14 11.27
N THR A 426 -5.60 1.96 11.83
CA THR A 426 -5.39 1.47 13.20
C THR A 426 -4.77 2.56 14.07
N VAL A 427 -4.72 2.33 15.37
CA VAL A 427 -4.06 3.24 16.33
C VAL A 427 -2.56 3.45 16.03
N GLU A 428 -1.92 2.56 15.27
CA GLU A 428 -0.51 2.62 14.89
C GLU A 428 -0.26 3.46 13.63
N ASP A 429 -1.33 3.91 12.95
CA ASP A 429 -1.22 4.60 11.67
C ASP A 429 -1.24 6.13 11.82
N ALA A 430 -0.40 6.81 11.03
CA ALA A 430 -0.54 8.23 10.75
C ALA A 430 -1.08 8.40 9.32
N VAL A 431 -2.30 8.93 9.19
CA VAL A 431 -3.02 9.00 7.90
C VAL A 431 -2.99 10.43 7.37
N THR A 432 -2.60 10.62 6.10
CA THR A 432 -2.78 11.91 5.42
C THR A 432 -4.13 11.88 4.71
N LEU A 433 -5.03 12.83 5.03
CA LEU A 433 -6.36 12.84 4.44
C LEU A 433 -6.28 13.25 2.96
N PRO A 434 -7.08 12.65 2.07
CA PRO A 434 -7.02 12.92 0.63
C PRO A 434 -7.40 14.36 0.33
N THR A 435 -6.89 14.92 -0.76
CA THR A 435 -7.37 16.20 -1.29
C THR A 435 -8.37 15.95 -2.41
N ILE A 436 -9.39 16.80 -2.50
CA ILE A 436 -10.37 16.76 -3.59
C ILE A 436 -10.31 18.06 -4.40
N THR A 437 -10.62 17.97 -5.69
CA THR A 437 -10.69 19.16 -6.57
C THR A 437 -12.15 19.46 -6.89
N VAL A 438 -12.55 20.71 -6.66
CA VAL A 438 -13.88 21.23 -7.01
C VAL A 438 -13.67 22.45 -7.91
N GLU A 439 -14.20 22.40 -9.12
CA GLU A 439 -14.06 23.51 -10.07
C GLU A 439 -14.67 24.81 -9.50
N GLY A 440 -13.93 25.91 -9.60
CA GLY A 440 -14.35 27.21 -9.06
C GLY A 440 -14.14 27.41 -7.55
N TYR A 441 -13.60 26.43 -6.84
CA TYR A 441 -13.36 26.53 -5.40
C TYR A 441 -11.93 26.09 -5.03
N ASP A 442 -11.38 26.65 -3.94
CA ASP A 442 -10.17 26.11 -3.29
C ASP A 442 -10.59 25.18 -2.16
N PHE A 443 -10.09 23.94 -2.19
CA PHE A 443 -10.25 22.98 -1.11
C PHE A 443 -9.38 23.42 0.08
N VAL A 444 -10.01 23.61 1.23
CA VAL A 444 -9.36 24.13 2.44
C VAL A 444 -8.94 22.99 3.38
N GLY A 445 -9.66 21.87 3.36
CA GLY A 445 -9.43 20.72 4.22
C GLY A 445 -10.74 20.00 4.58
N TRP A 446 -10.68 19.11 5.56
CA TRP A 446 -11.83 18.36 6.04
C TRP A 446 -12.31 18.88 7.40
N CYS A 447 -13.61 18.77 7.67
CA CYS A 447 -14.21 19.08 8.97
C CYS A 447 -14.76 17.81 9.61
N GLU A 448 -14.78 17.73 10.94
CA GLU A 448 -15.41 16.61 11.66
C GLU A 448 -16.94 16.75 11.77
N ASP A 449 -17.46 17.94 11.50
CA ASP A 449 -18.89 18.25 11.51
C ASP A 449 -19.38 18.74 10.13
N GLU A 450 -20.62 18.40 9.78
CA GLU A 450 -21.22 18.76 8.48
C GLU A 450 -21.37 20.28 8.29
N ALA A 451 -21.53 21.03 9.39
CA ALA A 451 -21.65 22.48 9.35
C ALA A 451 -20.29 23.18 9.13
N CYS A 452 -19.18 22.44 9.25
CA CYS A 452 -17.82 22.94 9.11
C CYS A 452 -17.51 24.18 9.99
N GLU A 453 -18.07 24.20 11.21
CA GLU A 453 -17.90 25.30 12.17
C GLU A 453 -16.54 25.22 12.91
N GLY A 454 -15.91 24.05 12.94
CA GLY A 454 -14.61 23.79 13.57
C GLY A 454 -13.37 24.11 12.71
N GLU A 455 -12.21 23.71 13.23
CA GLU A 455 -10.94 23.75 12.51
C GLU A 455 -10.91 22.69 11.40
N VAL A 456 -10.19 23.00 10.31
CA VAL A 456 -9.98 22.05 9.23
C VAL A 456 -8.82 21.11 9.57
N VAL A 457 -8.98 19.85 9.20
CA VAL A 457 -7.97 18.82 9.35
C VAL A 457 -7.53 18.30 7.99
N THR A 458 -6.23 17.99 7.88
CA THR A 458 -5.60 17.45 6.66
C THR A 458 -4.87 16.14 6.92
N SER A 459 -4.81 15.70 8.18
CA SER A 459 -4.13 14.49 8.60
C SER A 459 -4.68 13.99 9.93
N LEU A 460 -4.57 12.70 10.16
CA LEU A 460 -4.82 12.01 11.41
C LEU A 460 -3.47 11.54 11.98
N SER A 461 -3.20 11.82 13.26
CA SER A 461 -1.94 11.44 13.91
C SER A 461 -1.96 10.00 14.42
N GLU A 462 -0.78 9.37 14.47
CA GLU A 462 -0.55 8.12 15.21
C GLU A 462 -1.10 8.24 16.65
N GLY A 463 -1.74 7.19 17.14
CA GLY A 463 -2.46 7.16 18.42
C GLY A 463 -3.94 7.56 18.34
N SER A 464 -4.44 7.93 17.17
CA SER A 464 -5.88 8.21 16.98
C SER A 464 -6.70 6.93 17.02
N SER A 465 -7.95 7.00 17.49
CA SER A 465 -8.86 5.84 17.54
C SER A 465 -10.31 6.22 17.23
N GLY A 466 -11.10 5.19 16.88
CA GLY A 466 -12.53 5.27 16.59
C GLY A 466 -12.83 5.69 15.14
N ASP A 467 -13.99 5.28 14.64
CA ASP A 467 -14.42 5.63 13.28
C ASP A 467 -14.45 7.16 13.07
N LYS A 468 -14.00 7.60 11.90
CA LYS A 468 -13.92 9.01 11.51
C LYS A 468 -14.86 9.33 10.37
N VAL A 469 -15.49 10.49 10.45
CA VAL A 469 -16.34 11.04 9.40
C VAL A 469 -15.89 12.46 9.12
N TYR A 470 -15.62 12.75 7.87
CA TYR A 470 -15.05 14.02 7.41
C TYR A 470 -15.90 14.65 6.32
N TYR A 471 -16.10 15.97 6.40
CA TYR A 471 -16.88 16.76 5.46
C TYR A 471 -15.99 17.78 4.75
N ALA A 472 -16.07 17.85 3.42
CA ALA A 472 -15.20 18.72 2.65
C ALA A 472 -15.50 20.21 2.88
N LYS A 473 -14.46 21.02 3.15
CA LYS A 473 -14.55 22.49 3.20
C LYS A 473 -13.89 23.11 1.99
N TYR A 474 -14.58 24.06 1.37
CA TYR A 474 -14.10 24.77 0.20
C TYR A 474 -14.50 26.25 0.23
N VAL A 475 -13.73 27.10 -0.46
CA VAL A 475 -14.00 28.54 -0.59
C VAL A 475 -14.10 28.94 -2.06
N GLU A 476 -15.11 29.75 -2.38
CA GLU A 476 -15.38 30.18 -3.75
C GLU A 476 -14.29 31.11 -4.26
N LYS A 477 -13.77 30.82 -5.46
CA LYS A 477 -12.82 31.67 -6.15
C LYS A 477 -13.53 32.87 -6.78
N GLN A 478 -12.92 34.05 -6.73
CA GLN A 478 -13.49 35.27 -7.32
C GLN A 478 -12.96 35.53 -8.74
N LEU A 479 -13.85 35.64 -9.73
CA LEU A 479 -13.47 35.96 -11.12
C LEU A 479 -12.91 37.39 -11.23
N LYS A 480 -11.86 37.56 -12.05
CA LYS A 480 -11.16 38.84 -12.27
C LYS A 480 -11.21 39.23 -13.74
N ASP A 481 -11.20 40.54 -14.00
CA ASP A 481 -11.17 41.10 -15.36
C ASP A 481 -9.84 40.78 -16.05
N VAL A 482 -9.90 40.39 -17.33
CA VAL A 482 -8.74 40.04 -18.16
C VAL A 482 -8.83 40.75 -19.50
N ASN A 483 -7.75 41.42 -19.91
CA ASN A 483 -7.65 41.98 -21.27
C ASN A 483 -7.23 40.89 -22.25
N VAL A 484 -7.95 40.79 -23.36
CA VAL A 484 -7.74 39.83 -24.43
C VAL A 484 -7.41 40.56 -25.73
N THR A 485 -6.35 40.12 -26.40
CA THR A 485 -5.97 40.55 -27.75
C THR A 485 -6.04 39.37 -28.72
N TYR A 486 -6.58 39.57 -29.91
CA TYR A 486 -6.60 38.56 -30.97
C TYR A 486 -5.45 38.76 -31.97
N ASP A 487 -4.61 37.74 -32.14
CA ASP A 487 -3.69 37.61 -33.26
C ASP A 487 -4.30 36.69 -34.31
N LEU A 488 -4.78 37.26 -35.41
CA LEU A 488 -5.52 36.50 -36.43
C LEU A 488 -4.63 35.59 -37.28
N ASN A 489 -3.29 35.62 -37.12
CA ASN A 489 -2.37 34.75 -37.85
C ASN A 489 -2.65 34.69 -39.37
N GLY A 490 -2.86 35.86 -39.96
CA GLY A 490 -3.18 36.05 -41.39
C GLY A 490 -4.67 36.02 -41.76
N GLY A 491 -5.60 35.83 -40.81
CA GLY A 491 -7.05 35.95 -41.02
C GLY A 491 -7.63 37.36 -40.78
N TYR A 492 -8.96 37.46 -40.80
CA TYR A 492 -9.76 38.68 -40.65
C TYR A 492 -11.14 38.39 -40.06
N PHE A 493 -11.74 39.31 -39.30
CA PHE A 493 -13.13 39.19 -38.83
C PHE A 493 -14.14 39.82 -39.81
N ASN A 494 -13.83 41.01 -40.33
CA ASN A 494 -14.76 41.76 -41.19
C ASN A 494 -14.38 41.64 -42.68
N TYR A 495 -13.19 42.10 -43.07
CA TYR A 495 -12.74 42.10 -44.48
C TYR A 495 -11.27 41.68 -44.64
N PRO A 496 -10.92 40.98 -45.74
CA PRO A 496 -9.54 40.54 -46.00
C PRO A 496 -8.59 41.70 -46.30
N SER A 497 -9.08 42.81 -46.86
CA SER A 497 -8.32 44.04 -47.08
C SER A 497 -9.16 45.31 -47.00
N LEU A 498 -8.50 46.46 -46.87
CA LEU A 498 -9.15 47.77 -46.97
C LEU A 498 -9.84 47.98 -48.33
N ASP A 499 -9.28 47.44 -49.42
CA ASP A 499 -9.89 47.56 -50.75
C ASP A 499 -11.22 46.80 -50.83
N ASP A 500 -11.31 45.62 -50.22
CA ASP A 500 -12.54 44.84 -50.17
C ASP A 500 -13.62 45.55 -49.35
N ALA A 501 -13.25 46.12 -48.19
CA ALA A 501 -14.15 46.92 -47.38
C ALA A 501 -14.68 48.15 -48.15
N ILE A 502 -13.82 48.86 -48.88
CA ILE A 502 -14.24 50.03 -49.68
C ILE A 502 -15.14 49.60 -50.85
N ALA A 503 -14.81 48.50 -51.53
CA ALA A 503 -15.61 47.98 -52.62
C ALA A 503 -17.02 47.60 -52.16
N ASP A 504 -17.12 46.89 -51.03
CA ASP A 504 -18.40 46.47 -50.46
C ASP A 504 -19.21 47.67 -49.93
N PHE A 505 -18.56 48.66 -49.29
CA PHE A 505 -19.20 49.91 -48.88
C PHE A 505 -19.87 50.61 -50.05
N ILE A 506 -19.20 50.68 -51.20
CA ILE A 506 -19.73 51.34 -52.40
C ILE A 506 -20.93 50.57 -52.97
N VAL A 507 -20.88 49.24 -52.95
CA VAL A 507 -22.01 48.40 -53.38
C VAL A 507 -23.24 48.66 -52.50
N ASP A 508 -23.08 48.60 -51.18
CA ASP A 508 -24.17 48.83 -50.23
C ASP A 508 -24.72 50.25 -50.31
N PHE A 509 -23.84 51.25 -50.40
CA PHE A 509 -24.24 52.65 -50.56
C PHE A 509 -25.10 52.85 -51.81
N ASN A 510 -24.65 52.30 -52.93
CA ASN A 510 -25.36 52.39 -54.21
C ASN A 510 -26.73 51.71 -54.14
N ALA A 511 -26.81 50.53 -53.52
CA ALA A 511 -28.06 49.81 -53.33
C ALA A 511 -29.04 50.58 -52.43
N SER A 512 -28.59 51.06 -51.26
CA SER A 512 -29.40 51.82 -50.30
C SER A 512 -29.96 53.13 -50.89
N ARG A 513 -29.17 53.81 -51.72
CA ARG A 513 -29.48 55.17 -52.22
C ARG A 513 -29.92 55.21 -53.67
N ASN A 514 -30.04 54.06 -54.33
CA ASN A 514 -30.33 53.93 -55.75
C ASN A 514 -29.37 54.79 -56.61
N ARG A 515 -28.06 54.59 -56.39
CA ARG A 515 -26.95 55.29 -57.05
C ARG A 515 -26.06 54.31 -57.80
N THR A 516 -25.11 54.85 -58.57
CA THR A 516 -24.15 54.07 -59.37
C THR A 516 -22.74 54.67 -59.31
N HIS A 517 -22.22 54.90 -58.11
CA HIS A 517 -20.88 55.42 -57.90
C HIS A 517 -19.82 54.33 -57.91
N THR A 518 -18.65 54.63 -58.46
CA THR A 518 -17.38 53.98 -58.14
C THR A 518 -16.70 54.70 -56.96
N ALA A 519 -15.66 54.11 -56.35
CA ALA A 519 -14.86 54.77 -55.31
C ALA A 519 -14.34 56.16 -55.75
N SER A 520 -13.87 56.30 -56.99
CA SER A 520 -13.40 57.59 -57.53
C SER A 520 -14.51 58.62 -57.67
N THR A 521 -15.70 58.21 -58.12
CA THR A 521 -16.85 59.13 -58.23
C THR A 521 -17.49 59.45 -56.87
N PHE A 522 -17.39 58.54 -55.88
CA PHE A 522 -17.83 58.78 -54.51
C PHE A 522 -16.88 59.77 -53.80
N TYR A 523 -15.56 59.63 -54.00
CA TYR A 523 -14.62 60.66 -53.55
C TYR A 523 -14.97 62.05 -54.11
N ALA A 524 -15.47 62.09 -55.35
CA ALA A 524 -15.83 63.31 -56.07
C ALA A 524 -17.30 63.78 -55.94
N LEU A 525 -18.09 63.29 -54.98
CA LEU A 525 -19.49 63.72 -54.79
C LEU A 525 -19.65 65.25 -54.80
N GLY A 526 -20.60 65.75 -55.59
CA GLY A 526 -20.71 67.18 -55.91
C GLY A 526 -22.08 67.80 -55.65
N SER A 527 -23.17 67.01 -55.68
CA SER A 527 -24.50 67.54 -55.39
C SER A 527 -24.86 67.46 -53.91
N TRP A 528 -25.68 68.42 -53.46
CA TRP A 528 -26.21 68.44 -52.10
C TRP A 528 -26.99 67.18 -51.72
N SER A 529 -27.74 66.62 -52.67
CA SER A 529 -28.48 65.37 -52.46
C SER A 529 -27.55 64.20 -52.13
N GLU A 530 -26.43 64.09 -52.84
CA GLU A 530 -25.47 63.00 -52.67
C GLU A 530 -24.66 63.13 -51.37
N ILE A 531 -24.31 64.36 -50.98
CA ILE A 531 -23.65 64.61 -49.70
C ILE A 531 -24.57 64.23 -48.53
N SER A 532 -25.87 64.55 -48.65
CA SER A 532 -26.88 64.11 -47.68
C SER A 532 -27.00 62.59 -47.67
N ASP A 533 -27.04 61.94 -48.84
CA ASP A 533 -27.15 60.48 -48.95
C ASP A 533 -26.00 59.75 -48.26
N ALA A 534 -24.77 60.25 -48.39
CA ALA A 534 -23.57 59.66 -47.77
C ALA A 534 -23.65 59.59 -46.24
N SER A 535 -24.07 60.67 -45.58
CA SER A 535 -24.29 60.67 -44.14
C SER A 535 -25.56 59.90 -43.74
N ASN A 536 -26.59 59.89 -44.59
CA ASN A 536 -27.84 59.17 -44.31
C ASN A 536 -27.62 57.65 -44.35
N PHE A 537 -26.75 57.16 -45.24
CA PHE A 537 -26.43 55.74 -45.41
C PHE A 537 -26.11 55.04 -44.08
N LEU A 538 -25.36 55.69 -43.20
CA LEU A 538 -25.00 55.12 -41.89
C LEU A 538 -26.19 54.96 -40.92
N TYR A 539 -27.36 55.52 -41.25
CA TYR A 539 -28.62 55.30 -40.53
C TYR A 539 -29.56 54.32 -41.23
N ASP A 540 -29.19 53.76 -42.40
CA ASP A 540 -30.02 52.78 -43.09
C ASP A 540 -30.14 51.51 -42.25
N ALA A 541 -31.36 51.10 -41.92
CA ALA A 541 -31.61 49.96 -41.03
C ALA A 541 -31.00 48.64 -41.55
N ASN A 542 -30.85 48.49 -42.87
CA ASN A 542 -30.29 47.27 -43.47
C ASN A 542 -28.76 47.22 -43.37
N TYR A 543 -28.09 48.38 -43.27
CA TYR A 543 -26.64 48.50 -43.39
C TYR A 543 -25.96 49.09 -42.16
N LYS A 544 -26.71 49.73 -41.25
CA LYS A 544 -26.20 50.38 -40.04
C LYS A 544 -25.39 49.45 -39.15
N ALA A 545 -25.85 48.20 -38.98
CA ALA A 545 -25.14 47.20 -38.19
C ALA A 545 -23.83 46.75 -38.86
N LYS A 546 -23.85 46.55 -40.18
CA LYS A 546 -22.67 46.14 -40.97
C LYS A 546 -21.56 47.20 -40.98
N TRP A 547 -21.93 48.48 -41.00
CA TRP A 547 -20.98 49.60 -41.09
C TRP A 547 -20.75 50.33 -39.76
N SER A 548 -21.19 49.78 -38.63
CA SER A 548 -21.01 50.40 -37.30
C SER A 548 -19.52 50.57 -36.96
N TRP A 549 -18.70 49.55 -37.23
CA TRP A 549 -17.25 49.58 -37.01
C TRP A 549 -16.59 50.74 -37.77
N LEU A 550 -17.09 51.06 -38.98
CA LEU A 550 -16.57 52.16 -39.78
C LEU A 550 -16.90 53.51 -39.12
N VAL A 551 -18.09 53.65 -38.54
CA VAL A 551 -18.46 54.86 -37.78
C VAL A 551 -17.54 55.06 -36.58
N GLU A 552 -17.30 53.99 -35.81
CA GLU A 552 -16.40 54.02 -34.66
C GLU A 552 -14.96 54.34 -35.07
N TYR A 553 -14.46 53.71 -36.14
CA TYR A 553 -13.14 54.00 -36.70
C TYR A 553 -13.00 55.47 -37.10
N LEU A 554 -13.94 56.00 -37.89
CA LEU A 554 -13.93 57.39 -38.33
C LEU A 554 -14.03 58.38 -37.15
N ALA A 555 -14.71 58.00 -36.06
CA ALA A 555 -14.77 58.80 -34.84
C ALA A 555 -13.38 58.96 -34.19
N THR A 556 -12.55 57.92 -34.24
CA THR A 556 -11.18 57.96 -33.69
C THR A 556 -10.21 58.76 -34.54
N THR A 557 -10.39 58.76 -35.87
CA THR A 557 -9.47 59.42 -36.81
C THR A 557 -9.84 60.87 -37.11
N ALA A 558 -11.09 61.27 -36.89
CA ALA A 558 -11.58 62.62 -37.15
C ALA A 558 -10.67 63.69 -36.55
N ILE A 559 -10.25 64.67 -37.36
CA ILE A 559 -9.21 65.64 -36.94
C ILE A 559 -9.75 67.02 -36.53
N THR A 560 -10.91 67.44 -37.05
CA THR A 560 -11.51 68.72 -36.66
C THR A 560 -12.39 68.54 -35.42
N ALA A 561 -12.47 69.56 -34.57
CA ALA A 561 -13.33 69.52 -33.38
C ALA A 561 -14.80 69.26 -33.74
N THR A 562 -15.27 69.81 -34.87
CA THR A 562 -16.63 69.62 -35.37
C THR A 562 -16.84 68.20 -35.90
N ASN A 563 -15.88 67.60 -36.61
CA ASN A 563 -15.98 66.21 -37.07
C ASN A 563 -16.05 65.25 -35.88
N LYS A 564 -15.14 65.40 -34.90
CA LYS A 564 -15.17 64.61 -33.66
C LYS A 564 -16.52 64.70 -32.97
N LYS A 565 -17.05 65.92 -32.81
CA LYS A 565 -18.35 66.11 -32.15
C LYS A 565 -19.50 65.50 -32.94
N ALA A 566 -19.46 65.52 -34.27
CA ALA A 566 -20.47 64.90 -35.12
C ALA A 566 -20.56 63.39 -34.88
N PHE A 567 -19.42 62.69 -34.81
CA PHE A 567 -19.39 61.26 -34.52
C PHE A 567 -19.71 60.94 -33.04
N GLU A 568 -19.26 61.77 -32.10
CA GLU A 568 -19.57 61.60 -30.67
C GLU A 568 -21.08 61.59 -30.40
N VAL A 569 -21.84 62.47 -31.05
CA VAL A 569 -23.30 62.55 -30.88
C VAL A 569 -24.07 61.67 -31.87
N PHE A 570 -23.40 61.04 -32.85
CA PHE A 570 -24.05 60.29 -33.93
C PHE A 570 -24.97 59.20 -33.40
N HIS A 571 -24.51 58.45 -32.38
CA HIS A 571 -25.22 57.32 -31.78
C HIS A 571 -26.42 57.76 -30.92
N ASN A 572 -26.52 59.04 -30.54
CA ASN A 572 -27.66 59.56 -29.78
C ASN A 572 -28.91 59.74 -30.65
N TYR A 573 -28.76 59.61 -31.97
CA TYR A 573 -29.83 59.82 -32.94
C TYR A 573 -30.13 58.53 -33.70
N THR A 574 -31.38 58.38 -34.11
CA THR A 574 -31.85 57.20 -34.85
C THR A 574 -31.98 57.46 -36.35
N LYS A 575 -32.06 58.74 -36.76
CA LYS A 575 -32.21 59.16 -38.16
C LYS A 575 -31.41 60.43 -38.45
N GLN A 576 -30.95 60.60 -39.68
CA GLN A 576 -30.17 61.77 -40.11
C GLN A 576 -30.87 63.12 -39.84
N SER A 577 -32.20 63.18 -39.94
CA SER A 577 -32.96 64.42 -39.71
C SER A 577 -32.76 65.00 -38.30
N GLU A 578 -32.55 64.13 -37.31
CA GLU A 578 -32.33 64.53 -35.91
C GLU A 578 -30.91 65.07 -35.71
N LEU A 579 -29.92 64.41 -36.31
CA LEU A 579 -28.53 64.88 -36.35
C LEU A 579 -28.43 66.25 -37.06
N ASN A 580 -29.14 66.42 -38.16
CA ASN A 580 -29.20 67.66 -38.93
C ASN A 580 -29.87 68.81 -38.14
N ALA A 581 -30.90 68.48 -37.35
CA ALA A 581 -31.57 69.45 -36.47
C ALA A 581 -30.67 69.90 -35.31
N ALA A 582 -29.82 68.99 -34.80
CA ALA A 582 -28.84 69.32 -33.75
C ALA A 582 -27.74 70.25 -34.28
N ASN A 583 -27.20 69.97 -35.46
CA ASN A 583 -26.33 70.89 -36.19
C ASN A 583 -26.27 70.51 -37.67
N SER A 584 -26.73 71.42 -38.54
CA SER A 584 -26.73 71.18 -39.99
C SER A 584 -25.35 70.93 -40.61
N ASN A 585 -24.27 71.30 -39.91
CA ASN A 585 -22.91 71.05 -40.37
C ASN A 585 -22.46 69.58 -40.19
N TYR A 586 -23.11 68.79 -39.32
CA TYR A 586 -22.70 67.41 -39.04
C TYR A 586 -22.83 66.47 -40.24
N ILE A 587 -23.75 66.75 -41.16
CA ILE A 587 -23.87 66.00 -42.42
C ILE A 587 -22.57 66.09 -43.22
N TYR A 588 -21.94 67.27 -43.28
CA TYR A 588 -20.68 67.46 -44.00
C TYR A 588 -19.51 66.79 -43.32
N CYS A 589 -19.45 66.88 -41.99
CA CYS A 589 -18.41 66.24 -41.19
C CYS A 589 -18.32 64.75 -41.51
N ILE A 590 -19.46 64.06 -41.47
CA ILE A 590 -19.54 62.62 -41.72
C ILE A 590 -19.27 62.30 -43.19
N ALA A 591 -19.93 63.02 -44.12
CA ALA A 591 -19.76 62.78 -45.55
C ALA A 591 -18.32 63.00 -46.00
N TYR A 592 -17.60 63.98 -45.44
CA TYR A 592 -16.22 64.28 -45.84
C TYR A 592 -15.24 63.25 -45.29
N GLU A 593 -15.44 62.76 -44.07
CA GLU A 593 -14.66 61.62 -43.56
C GLU A 593 -14.86 60.36 -44.41
N LEU A 594 -16.11 60.01 -44.74
CA LEU A 594 -16.40 58.88 -45.63
C LEU A 594 -15.73 59.02 -47.00
N ARG A 595 -15.77 60.22 -47.59
CA ARG A 595 -15.09 60.48 -48.85
C ARG A 595 -13.59 60.31 -48.72
N GLY A 596 -12.99 60.90 -47.69
CA GLY A 596 -11.55 60.76 -47.44
C GLY A 596 -11.13 59.30 -47.30
N TRP A 597 -11.92 58.51 -46.57
CA TRP A 597 -11.70 57.08 -46.37
C TRP A 597 -11.81 56.29 -47.68
N VAL A 598 -12.93 56.42 -48.40
CA VAL A 598 -13.14 55.76 -49.71
C VAL A 598 -12.06 56.15 -50.73
N GLY A 599 -11.66 57.42 -50.73
CA GLY A 599 -10.65 57.95 -51.65
C GLY A 599 -9.21 57.68 -51.22
N LYS A 600 -8.99 57.07 -50.04
CA LYS A 600 -7.67 56.89 -49.41
C LYS A 600 -6.82 58.17 -49.40
N ALA A 601 -7.47 59.31 -49.20
CA ALA A 601 -6.86 60.64 -49.32
C ALA A 601 -7.54 61.64 -48.39
N GLN A 602 -6.91 62.80 -48.16
CA GLN A 602 -7.57 63.88 -47.43
C GLN A 602 -8.55 64.64 -48.33
N TYR A 603 -9.80 64.76 -47.90
CA TYR A 603 -10.79 65.62 -48.53
C TYR A 603 -10.77 67.03 -47.92
N THR A 604 -10.57 68.07 -48.76
CA THR A 604 -10.21 69.43 -48.30
C THR A 604 -11.12 70.57 -48.80
N GLN A 605 -12.24 70.26 -49.47
CA GLN A 605 -13.07 71.29 -50.13
C GLN A 605 -13.60 72.38 -49.17
N ASN A 606 -13.74 72.09 -47.87
CA ASN A 606 -14.01 73.09 -46.84
C ASN A 606 -13.03 72.90 -45.66
N SER A 607 -12.25 73.94 -45.35
CA SER A 607 -11.24 73.91 -44.29
C SER A 607 -11.81 73.63 -42.88
N SER A 608 -13.10 73.90 -42.67
CA SER A 608 -13.79 73.69 -41.38
C SER A 608 -14.19 72.23 -41.13
N PHE A 609 -14.29 71.41 -42.18
CA PHE A 609 -14.80 70.03 -42.12
C PHE A 609 -13.90 69.01 -42.83
N LYS A 610 -12.64 69.39 -43.10
CA LYS A 610 -11.67 68.52 -43.79
C LYS A 610 -11.56 67.17 -43.10
N SER A 611 -11.45 66.10 -43.88
CA SER A 611 -11.30 64.75 -43.36
C SER A 611 -9.92 64.53 -42.74
N ALA A 612 -9.73 63.40 -42.05
CA ALA A 612 -8.40 62.86 -41.80
C ALA A 612 -7.66 62.58 -43.13
N ASN A 613 -6.32 62.52 -43.07
CA ASN A 613 -5.53 62.13 -44.24
C ASN A 613 -5.38 60.61 -44.31
N TYR A 614 -6.31 59.95 -44.98
CA TYR A 614 -6.33 58.49 -45.06
C TYR A 614 -5.17 57.90 -45.87
N SER A 615 -4.44 58.70 -46.66
CA SER A 615 -3.21 58.22 -47.31
C SER A 615 -2.10 57.91 -46.30
N SER A 616 -2.13 58.56 -45.12
CA SER A 616 -1.21 58.28 -44.00
C SER A 616 -1.77 57.29 -42.97
N LEU A 617 -3.03 56.88 -43.12
CA LEU A 617 -3.72 56.00 -42.17
C LEU A 617 -4.05 54.63 -42.78
N ILE A 618 -3.50 54.28 -43.95
CA ILE A 618 -3.79 53.02 -44.65
C ILE A 618 -3.65 51.82 -43.71
N ALA A 619 -2.55 51.71 -42.96
CA ALA A 619 -2.34 50.60 -42.03
C ALA A 619 -3.41 50.56 -40.91
N GLN A 620 -3.82 51.71 -40.38
CA GLN A 620 -4.84 51.77 -39.34
C GLN A 620 -6.24 51.46 -39.90
N SER A 621 -6.53 51.92 -41.13
CA SER A 621 -7.75 51.57 -41.86
C SER A 621 -7.80 50.09 -42.20
N GLU A 622 -6.66 49.47 -42.56
CA GLU A 622 -6.53 48.04 -42.80
C GLU A 622 -6.78 47.23 -41.53
N THR A 623 -6.21 47.62 -40.39
CA THR A 623 -6.46 46.98 -39.09
C THR A 623 -7.93 47.07 -38.69
N ALA A 624 -8.55 48.25 -38.84
CA ALA A 624 -9.98 48.44 -38.57
C ALA A 624 -10.86 47.61 -39.51
N ALA A 625 -10.53 47.55 -40.80
CA ALA A 625 -11.23 46.73 -41.79
C ALA A 625 -11.12 45.23 -41.50
N LYS A 626 -10.06 44.78 -40.81
CA LYS A 626 -9.90 43.38 -40.36
C LYS A 626 -10.59 43.08 -39.02
N GLY A 627 -11.02 44.09 -38.26
CA GLY A 627 -11.68 43.91 -36.96
C GLY A 627 -10.76 43.54 -35.79
N GLN A 628 -9.45 43.84 -35.86
CA GLN A 628 -8.52 43.53 -34.76
C GLN A 628 -8.62 44.58 -33.64
N THR A 629 -9.26 44.24 -32.52
CA THR A 629 -9.35 45.07 -31.30
C THR A 629 -9.07 44.26 -30.02
N ALA A 630 -8.75 44.96 -28.92
CA ALA A 630 -8.62 44.37 -27.59
C ALA A 630 -9.98 44.39 -26.86
N TYR A 631 -10.29 43.33 -26.12
CA TYR A 631 -11.54 43.12 -25.39
C TYR A 631 -11.25 42.89 -23.90
N THR A 632 -12.16 43.28 -23.01
CA THR A 632 -12.07 42.93 -21.58
C THR A 632 -13.14 41.91 -21.26
N TYR A 633 -12.73 40.72 -20.82
CA TYR A 633 -13.65 39.67 -20.39
C TYR A 633 -13.55 39.46 -18.88
N LYS A 634 -14.65 39.01 -18.30
CA LYS A 634 -14.77 38.66 -16.88
C LYS A 634 -15.39 37.28 -16.72
N ASP A 635 -16.52 37.09 -17.41
CA ASP A 635 -17.31 35.86 -17.36
C ASP A 635 -16.99 34.96 -18.56
N PRO A 636 -17.21 33.64 -18.44
CA PRO A 636 -17.05 32.71 -19.54
C PRO A 636 -17.94 33.10 -20.73
N CYS A 637 -17.39 33.07 -21.95
CA CYS A 637 -18.09 33.42 -23.18
C CYS A 637 -17.43 32.81 -24.42
N ASP A 638 -18.14 32.81 -25.55
CA ASP A 638 -17.58 32.39 -26.84
C ASP A 638 -16.59 33.44 -27.36
N LEU A 639 -15.45 32.99 -27.87
CA LEU A 639 -14.50 33.86 -28.56
C LEU A 639 -14.96 34.09 -30.00
N GLU A 640 -14.64 35.26 -30.56
CA GLU A 640 -15.02 35.60 -31.93
C GLU A 640 -14.37 34.63 -32.94
N VAL A 641 -15.06 34.32 -34.04
CA VAL A 641 -14.57 33.37 -35.06
C VAL A 641 -14.07 34.16 -36.29
N PRO A 642 -12.76 34.16 -36.59
CA PRO A 642 -12.20 34.84 -37.75
C PRO A 642 -12.34 33.98 -39.01
N THR A 643 -12.14 34.59 -40.17
CA THR A 643 -12.07 33.95 -41.49
C THR A 643 -10.66 34.08 -42.07
N LYS A 644 -10.22 33.08 -42.85
CA LYS A 644 -8.98 33.13 -43.65
C LYS A 644 -9.16 32.30 -44.91
N ASP A 645 -9.01 32.92 -46.08
CA ASP A 645 -9.26 32.27 -47.37
C ASP A 645 -8.40 31.02 -47.56
N GLY A 646 -9.03 29.87 -47.82
CA GLY A 646 -8.34 28.59 -48.01
C GLY A 646 -7.85 27.92 -46.71
N TYR A 647 -8.35 28.33 -45.55
CA TYR A 647 -8.03 27.73 -44.25
C TYR A 647 -9.31 27.53 -43.44
N GLU A 648 -9.34 26.48 -42.61
CA GLU A 648 -10.41 26.19 -41.65
C GLU A 648 -9.95 26.72 -40.29
N PHE A 649 -10.84 27.45 -39.62
CA PHE A 649 -10.58 27.94 -38.28
C PHE A 649 -10.77 26.79 -37.28
N ILE A 650 -9.68 26.36 -36.64
CA ILE A 650 -9.72 25.24 -35.68
C ILE A 650 -10.03 25.74 -34.26
N GLY A 651 -9.67 26.99 -33.97
CA GLY A 651 -9.84 27.60 -32.66
C GLY A 651 -8.70 28.56 -32.35
N TRP A 652 -8.59 28.93 -31.08
CA TRP A 652 -7.59 29.87 -30.58
C TRP A 652 -6.61 29.17 -29.66
N THR A 653 -5.31 29.43 -29.81
CA THR A 653 -4.32 29.09 -28.76
C THR A 653 -4.09 30.30 -27.88
N SER A 654 -4.20 30.15 -26.57
CA SER A 654 -3.91 31.22 -25.62
C SER A 654 -2.42 31.29 -25.29
N SER A 655 -1.94 32.48 -24.94
CA SER A 655 -0.59 32.73 -24.42
C SER A 655 -0.29 32.06 -23.07
N ILE A 656 -1.30 31.48 -22.40
CA ILE A 656 -1.16 30.82 -21.09
C ILE A 656 -1.02 29.30 -21.24
N ASN A 657 -1.98 28.65 -21.92
CA ASN A 657 -2.15 27.19 -21.83
C ASN A 657 -1.87 26.43 -23.13
N GLY A 658 -1.61 27.11 -24.25
CA GLY A 658 -1.18 26.47 -25.52
C GLY A 658 -2.16 25.47 -26.15
N GLN A 659 -3.27 25.12 -25.47
CA GLN A 659 -4.36 24.31 -26.01
C GLN A 659 -5.26 25.16 -26.91
N VAL A 660 -5.88 24.49 -27.90
CA VAL A 660 -6.85 25.11 -28.79
C VAL A 660 -8.20 25.21 -28.09
N VAL A 661 -8.76 26.42 -28.04
CA VAL A 661 -10.05 26.71 -27.41
C VAL A 661 -10.92 27.59 -28.31
N THR A 662 -12.24 27.50 -28.17
CA THR A 662 -13.21 28.36 -28.85
C THR A 662 -13.93 29.30 -27.88
N THR A 663 -13.68 29.15 -26.59
CA THR A 663 -14.33 29.90 -25.51
C THR A 663 -13.30 30.51 -24.56
N PHE A 664 -13.63 31.66 -24.00
CA PHE A 664 -12.96 32.21 -22.82
C PHE A 664 -13.57 31.54 -21.58
N PRO A 665 -12.76 30.91 -20.71
CA PRO A 665 -13.28 30.11 -19.59
C PRO A 665 -13.60 30.91 -18.32
N GLY A 666 -13.33 32.23 -18.30
CA GLY A 666 -13.27 32.98 -17.04
C GLY A 666 -11.99 32.68 -16.25
N TYR A 667 -11.45 33.66 -15.51
CA TYR A 667 -10.23 33.47 -14.70
C TYR A 667 -10.39 33.99 -13.29
N TYR A 668 -9.93 33.19 -12.33
CA TYR A 668 -9.95 33.53 -10.91
C TYR A 668 -8.67 34.26 -10.43
N ASP A 669 -7.54 34.04 -11.13
CA ASP A 669 -6.20 34.42 -10.65
C ASP A 669 -5.45 35.43 -11.53
N ASN A 670 -6.18 36.41 -12.10
CA ASN A 670 -5.69 37.51 -12.97
C ASN A 670 -4.34 37.19 -13.65
N PRO A 671 -4.36 36.35 -14.70
CA PRO A 671 -3.14 35.87 -15.34
C PRO A 671 -2.35 36.96 -16.09
N GLY A 672 -2.83 38.21 -16.09
CA GLY A 672 -2.35 39.29 -16.95
C GLY A 672 -3.07 39.32 -18.30
N ASP A 673 -2.59 40.16 -19.22
CA ASP A 673 -3.16 40.26 -20.57
C ASP A 673 -2.95 38.95 -21.35
N ILE A 674 -4.00 38.46 -22.00
CA ILE A 674 -3.99 37.23 -22.80
C ILE A 674 -3.97 37.59 -24.29
N THR A 675 -3.12 36.90 -25.04
CA THR A 675 -3.20 36.89 -26.51
C THR A 675 -3.75 35.55 -26.96
N TYR A 676 -4.83 35.58 -27.75
CA TYR A 676 -5.33 34.43 -28.48
C TYR A 676 -4.83 34.48 -29.91
N THR A 677 -4.03 33.51 -30.31
CA THR A 677 -3.54 33.36 -31.69
C THR A 677 -4.41 32.36 -32.44
N ALA A 678 -4.94 32.76 -33.60
CA ALA A 678 -5.82 31.92 -34.41
C ALA A 678 -5.04 30.71 -34.94
N VAL A 679 -5.60 29.53 -34.71
CA VAL A 679 -5.12 28.27 -35.25
C VAL A 679 -5.90 27.98 -36.51
N TRP A 680 -5.14 27.88 -37.59
CA TRP A 680 -5.64 27.59 -38.91
C TRP A 680 -5.13 26.23 -39.32
N GLU A 681 -6.04 25.37 -39.76
CA GLU A 681 -5.67 24.25 -40.59
C GLU A 681 -5.76 24.75 -42.04
N GLN A 682 -4.68 24.58 -42.81
CA GLN A 682 -4.80 24.84 -44.24
C GLN A 682 -5.86 23.89 -44.76
N ILE A 683 -6.91 24.43 -45.36
CA ILE A 683 -7.76 23.63 -46.22
C ILE A 683 -6.82 23.31 -47.36
N ALA A 684 -6.19 22.12 -47.30
CA ALA A 684 -5.51 21.54 -48.43
C ALA A 684 -6.43 21.79 -49.61
N PRO A 685 -5.99 22.39 -50.72
CA PRO A 685 -6.87 22.62 -51.85
C PRO A 685 -7.48 21.25 -52.16
N VAL A 686 -8.75 21.05 -51.81
CA VAL A 686 -9.41 19.76 -51.96
C VAL A 686 -9.77 19.68 -53.43
N LEU A 687 -8.75 19.44 -54.23
CA LEU A 687 -8.91 18.54 -55.35
C LEU A 687 -8.89 17.14 -54.75
N ASN A 688 -10.02 16.70 -54.17
CA ASN A 688 -10.29 15.27 -54.07
C ASN A 688 -10.50 14.77 -55.50
N VAL A 689 -9.41 14.63 -56.26
CA VAL A 689 -9.46 13.83 -57.47
C VAL A 689 -9.40 12.40 -56.97
N SER A 690 -10.56 11.77 -56.87
CA SER A 690 -10.59 10.31 -56.77
C SER A 690 -9.85 9.77 -57.99
N ILE A 691 -8.75 9.06 -57.77
CA ILE A 691 -8.05 8.38 -58.87
C ILE A 691 -8.66 6.99 -59.00
N TYR A 692 -9.08 6.60 -60.19
CA TYR A 692 -9.62 5.27 -60.46
C TYR A 692 -8.59 4.39 -61.18
N VAL A 693 -8.58 3.11 -60.81
CA VAL A 693 -7.74 2.11 -61.46
C VAL A 693 -8.61 0.98 -62.01
N ASP A 694 -8.60 0.80 -63.32
CA ASP A 694 -9.33 -0.25 -64.03
C ASP A 694 -8.35 -0.97 -64.96
N ALA A 695 -8.10 -2.26 -64.71
CA ALA A 695 -7.17 -3.06 -65.50
C ALA A 695 -7.54 -3.14 -67.00
N SER A 696 -8.77 -2.82 -67.36
CA SER A 696 -9.25 -2.78 -68.75
C SER A 696 -9.14 -1.40 -69.41
N ALA A 697 -8.82 -0.35 -68.66
CA ALA A 697 -8.75 1.01 -69.19
C ALA A 697 -7.58 1.16 -70.15
N THR A 698 -7.83 1.83 -71.28
CA THR A 698 -6.84 2.14 -72.32
C THR A 698 -7.05 3.55 -72.82
N THR A 699 -6.19 4.06 -73.71
CA THR A 699 -6.33 5.41 -74.26
C THR A 699 -7.73 5.66 -74.83
N GLY A 700 -8.44 6.64 -74.27
CA GLY A 700 -9.82 6.99 -74.64
C GLY A 700 -10.90 6.41 -73.71
N SER A 701 -10.54 5.55 -72.76
CA SER A 701 -11.47 5.09 -71.71
C SER A 701 -11.92 6.25 -70.81
N VAL A 702 -13.19 6.21 -70.43
CA VAL A 702 -13.82 7.08 -69.43
C VAL A 702 -14.55 6.20 -68.44
N TYR A 703 -14.42 6.50 -67.15
CA TYR A 703 -15.16 5.86 -66.08
C TYR A 703 -16.03 6.89 -65.38
N GLU A 704 -17.30 6.58 -65.14
CA GLU A 704 -18.22 7.50 -64.47
C GLU A 704 -18.50 7.01 -63.05
N ALA A 705 -18.23 7.87 -62.06
CA ALA A 705 -18.62 7.63 -60.68
C ALA A 705 -18.99 8.95 -59.99
N ASN A 706 -19.99 8.89 -59.11
CA ASN A 706 -20.49 10.05 -58.36
C ASN A 706 -20.86 11.26 -59.25
N GLY A 707 -21.33 11.02 -60.48
CA GLY A 707 -21.69 12.05 -61.44
C GLY A 707 -20.49 12.80 -62.06
N LYS A 708 -19.27 12.26 -61.92
CA LYS A 708 -18.04 12.76 -62.56
C LYS A 708 -17.47 11.71 -63.52
N GLU A 709 -17.01 12.17 -64.68
CA GLU A 709 -16.21 11.39 -65.63
C GLU A 709 -14.71 11.45 -65.25
N TYR A 710 -14.08 10.28 -65.19
CA TYR A 710 -12.65 10.08 -64.96
C TYR A 710 -12.02 9.55 -66.25
N VAL A 711 -10.98 10.21 -66.74
CA VAL A 711 -10.44 10.02 -68.09
C VAL A 711 -9.08 9.33 -68.03
N TYR A 712 -8.87 8.38 -68.94
CA TYR A 712 -7.63 7.63 -69.01
C TYR A 712 -6.42 8.57 -69.19
N GLY A 713 -5.43 8.45 -68.31
CA GLY A 713 -4.20 9.24 -68.33
C GLY A 713 -4.26 10.56 -67.57
N THR A 714 -5.41 10.92 -66.98
CA THR A 714 -5.54 12.05 -66.03
C THR A 714 -5.87 11.57 -64.62
N ASP A 715 -6.99 10.87 -64.48
CA ASP A 715 -7.55 10.43 -63.19
C ASP A 715 -8.18 9.03 -63.27
N LEU A 716 -8.03 8.36 -64.42
CA LEU A 716 -8.24 6.92 -64.61
C LEU A 716 -6.94 6.28 -65.15
N PHE A 717 -6.52 5.17 -64.57
CA PHE A 717 -5.29 4.46 -64.96
C PHE A 717 -5.51 2.95 -65.09
N ALA A 718 -4.69 2.29 -65.92
CA ALA A 718 -4.73 0.82 -66.06
C ALA A 718 -4.05 0.10 -64.89
N THR A 719 -3.04 0.73 -64.27
CA THR A 719 -2.22 0.13 -63.24
C THR A 719 -2.22 0.98 -61.96
N ILE A 720 -2.04 0.31 -60.81
CA ILE A 720 -1.93 0.99 -59.51
C ILE A 720 -0.64 1.84 -59.47
N THR A 721 0.43 1.39 -60.13
CA THR A 721 1.69 2.10 -60.22
C THR A 721 1.55 3.43 -60.96
N ASP A 722 0.83 3.46 -62.09
CA ASP A 722 0.59 4.69 -62.84
C ASP A 722 -0.30 5.66 -62.05
N ALA A 723 -1.30 5.14 -61.33
CA ALA A 723 -2.11 5.94 -60.43
C ALA A 723 -1.26 6.59 -59.32
N LEU A 724 -0.38 5.81 -58.67
CA LEU A 724 0.52 6.31 -57.63
C LEU A 724 1.54 7.33 -58.15
N ALA A 725 2.02 7.18 -59.38
CA ALA A 725 2.93 8.14 -60.01
C ALA A 725 2.27 9.52 -60.24
N ASN A 726 0.94 9.58 -60.24
CA ASN A 726 0.15 10.81 -60.39
C ASN A 726 -0.56 11.23 -59.10
N ALA A 727 -0.49 10.42 -58.04
CA ALA A 727 -1.11 10.71 -56.76
C ALA A 727 -0.25 11.66 -55.89
N VAL A 728 -0.91 12.55 -55.17
CA VAL A 728 -0.33 13.45 -54.17
C VAL A 728 -0.78 13.09 -52.76
N GLU A 729 -0.20 13.73 -51.75
CA GLU A 729 -0.52 13.47 -50.34
C GLU A 729 -2.02 13.65 -50.07
N ASN A 730 -2.60 12.72 -49.30
CA ASN A 730 -4.04 12.61 -48.96
C ASN A 730 -4.95 12.05 -50.06
N ASP A 731 -4.44 11.70 -51.24
CA ASP A 731 -5.27 11.12 -52.29
C ASP A 731 -5.84 9.74 -51.90
N THR A 732 -7.05 9.47 -52.41
CA THR A 732 -7.67 8.15 -52.38
C THR A 732 -7.69 7.54 -53.78
N ILE A 733 -7.08 6.36 -53.90
CA ILE A 733 -7.05 5.56 -55.13
C ILE A 733 -8.08 4.45 -55.01
N TYR A 734 -9.08 4.47 -55.89
CA TYR A 734 -10.12 3.45 -56.00
C TYR A 734 -9.74 2.41 -57.05
N VAL A 735 -9.53 1.18 -56.61
CA VAL A 735 -9.15 0.06 -57.48
C VAL A 735 -10.39 -0.76 -57.78
N LEU A 736 -10.81 -0.80 -59.05
CA LEU A 736 -11.96 -1.57 -59.48
C LEU A 736 -11.67 -3.08 -59.46
N ALA A 737 -12.71 -3.90 -59.62
CA ALA A 737 -12.56 -5.34 -59.72
C ALA A 737 -11.67 -5.72 -60.92
N GLY A 738 -10.71 -6.62 -60.71
CA GLY A 738 -9.70 -6.93 -61.72
C GLY A 738 -8.46 -7.61 -61.14
N THR A 739 -7.49 -7.95 -61.99
CA THR A 739 -6.19 -8.49 -61.54
C THR A 739 -5.07 -7.49 -61.85
N TYR A 740 -4.26 -7.17 -60.85
CA TYR A 740 -3.19 -6.18 -60.93
C TYR A 740 -1.86 -6.82 -60.51
N SER A 741 -0.93 -6.96 -61.47
CA SER A 741 0.29 -7.75 -61.27
C SER A 741 1.55 -6.97 -60.92
N ASP A 742 1.50 -5.65 -61.03
CA ASP A 742 2.70 -4.81 -60.89
C ASP A 742 3.18 -4.74 -59.44
N ALA A 743 4.50 -4.58 -59.26
CA ALA A 743 5.06 -4.26 -57.96
C ALA A 743 4.75 -2.81 -57.60
N ILE A 744 4.17 -2.60 -56.42
CA ILE A 744 3.64 -1.33 -55.95
C ILE A 744 4.61 -0.72 -54.94
N THR A 745 4.91 0.58 -55.09
CA THR A 745 5.68 1.36 -54.12
C THR A 745 4.85 2.53 -53.62
N ILE A 746 4.66 2.63 -52.31
CA ILE A 746 3.97 3.74 -51.65
C ILE A 746 5.03 4.71 -51.12
N SER A 747 5.35 5.74 -51.91
CA SER A 747 6.34 6.77 -51.56
C SER A 747 5.74 8.12 -51.15
N THR A 748 4.42 8.27 -51.29
CA THR A 748 3.66 9.48 -50.94
C THR A 748 2.92 9.25 -49.61
N ALA A 749 2.99 10.22 -48.70
CA ALA A 749 2.34 10.12 -47.38
C ALA A 749 0.80 10.20 -47.49
N ASN A 750 0.11 9.67 -46.48
CA ASN A 750 -1.35 9.76 -46.31
C ASN A 750 -2.16 9.19 -47.49
N ILE A 751 -1.58 8.29 -48.30
CA ILE A 751 -2.29 7.64 -49.40
C ILE A 751 -3.27 6.61 -48.85
N THR A 752 -4.50 6.63 -49.36
CA THR A 752 -5.49 5.57 -49.15
C THR A 752 -5.74 4.80 -50.43
N ILE A 753 -5.67 3.47 -50.38
CA ILE A 753 -6.09 2.58 -51.48
C ILE A 753 -7.35 1.83 -51.04
N CYS A 754 -8.44 2.01 -51.81
CA CYS A 754 -9.72 1.37 -51.59
C CYS A 754 -10.05 0.40 -52.72
N GLY A 755 -10.24 -0.87 -52.41
CA GLY A 755 -10.80 -1.85 -53.33
C GLY A 755 -12.33 -1.87 -53.32
N PRO A 756 -12.97 -2.74 -54.13
CA PRO A 756 -14.43 -2.83 -54.23
C PRO A 756 -15.13 -3.29 -52.95
N ASN A 757 -14.36 -3.79 -51.98
CA ASN A 757 -14.81 -4.29 -50.69
C ASN A 757 -14.32 -3.41 -49.53
N ALA A 758 -13.99 -2.14 -49.80
CA ALA A 758 -13.61 -1.20 -48.74
C ALA A 758 -14.75 -1.07 -47.72
N GLY A 759 -14.42 -1.14 -46.43
CA GLY A 759 -15.40 -1.17 -45.34
C GLY A 759 -16.18 -2.49 -45.18
N VAL A 760 -15.95 -3.50 -46.02
CA VAL A 760 -16.64 -4.80 -45.95
C VAL A 760 -15.72 -5.86 -45.33
N PRO A 761 -15.98 -6.36 -44.11
CA PRO A 761 -15.12 -7.35 -43.45
C PRO A 761 -14.87 -8.62 -44.27
N TYR A 762 -13.78 -9.34 -43.98
CA TYR A 762 -13.40 -10.56 -44.71
C TYR A 762 -14.49 -11.67 -44.72
N ASN A 763 -15.35 -11.68 -43.71
CA ASN A 763 -16.46 -12.64 -43.55
C ASN A 763 -17.83 -12.07 -43.97
N GLY A 764 -17.86 -10.85 -44.51
CA GLY A 764 -19.05 -10.22 -45.05
C GLY A 764 -19.42 -10.71 -46.46
N SER A 765 -20.53 -10.21 -46.99
CA SER A 765 -20.90 -10.40 -48.40
C SER A 765 -20.07 -9.47 -49.27
N ARG A 766 -19.04 -10.01 -49.92
CA ARG A 766 -18.06 -9.25 -50.72
C ARG A 766 -18.39 -9.26 -52.21
N ASN A 767 -18.19 -8.12 -52.86
CA ASN A 767 -18.24 -7.91 -54.30
C ASN A 767 -17.04 -8.58 -55.00
N GLU A 768 -17.03 -8.55 -56.33
CA GLU A 768 -15.86 -8.96 -57.13
C GLU A 768 -14.60 -8.21 -56.68
N GLU A 769 -13.49 -8.94 -56.53
CA GLU A 769 -12.31 -8.42 -55.86
C GLU A 769 -11.37 -7.67 -56.83
N ALA A 770 -10.74 -6.61 -56.33
CA ALA A 770 -9.47 -6.15 -56.85
C ALA A 770 -8.37 -7.09 -56.34
N VAL A 771 -7.84 -7.93 -57.23
CA VAL A 771 -6.83 -8.94 -56.94
C VAL A 771 -5.44 -8.40 -57.26
N ILE A 772 -4.65 -8.10 -56.24
CA ILE A 772 -3.28 -7.62 -56.41
C ILE A 772 -2.31 -8.81 -56.22
N SER A 773 -1.44 -9.05 -57.20
CA SER A 773 -0.47 -10.15 -57.14
C SER A 773 0.99 -9.70 -57.00
N GLY A 774 1.30 -8.41 -57.23
CA GLY A 774 2.65 -7.87 -57.05
C GLY A 774 2.91 -7.31 -55.64
N THR A 775 4.17 -7.35 -55.18
CA THR A 775 4.63 -6.86 -53.85
C THR A 775 4.23 -5.41 -53.58
N ILE A 776 3.76 -5.11 -52.36
CA ILE A 776 3.56 -3.73 -51.89
C ILE A 776 4.74 -3.35 -50.97
N SER A 777 5.51 -2.36 -51.39
CA SER A 777 6.58 -1.74 -50.60
C SER A 777 6.14 -0.38 -50.10
N VAL A 778 6.16 -0.17 -48.78
CA VAL A 778 5.70 1.08 -48.15
C VAL A 778 6.89 1.85 -47.60
N SER A 779 7.07 3.08 -48.08
CA SER A 779 8.15 3.99 -47.70
C SER A 779 7.66 5.38 -47.28
N ALA A 780 6.37 5.53 -46.96
CA ALA A 780 5.78 6.78 -46.50
C ALA A 780 4.74 6.53 -45.39
N ASN A 781 4.55 7.53 -44.52
CA ASN A 781 3.70 7.44 -43.33
C ASN A 781 2.21 7.48 -43.70
N ASN A 782 1.37 7.00 -42.76
CA ASN A 782 -0.09 7.04 -42.78
C ASN A 782 -0.73 6.37 -44.01
N PHE A 783 -0.07 5.33 -44.55
CA PHE A 783 -0.62 4.54 -45.64
C PHE A 783 -1.80 3.69 -45.16
N LYS A 784 -2.93 3.80 -45.86
CA LYS A 784 -4.14 3.00 -45.61
C LYS A 784 -4.47 2.12 -46.81
N LEU A 785 -4.79 0.86 -46.53
CA LEU A 785 -5.26 -0.10 -47.51
C LEU A 785 -6.55 -0.76 -47.02
N ASP A 786 -7.60 -0.71 -47.85
CA ASP A 786 -8.93 -1.16 -47.47
C ASP A 786 -9.59 -2.00 -48.58
N GLY A 787 -10.03 -3.22 -48.28
CA GLY A 787 -11.04 -3.89 -49.11
C GLY A 787 -10.55 -4.54 -50.41
N VAL A 788 -9.32 -5.03 -50.44
CA VAL A 788 -8.71 -5.69 -51.61
C VAL A 788 -8.38 -7.16 -51.33
N LYS A 789 -8.15 -7.94 -52.39
CA LYS A 789 -7.63 -9.31 -52.31
C LYS A 789 -6.19 -9.36 -52.79
N PHE A 790 -5.37 -10.20 -52.17
CA PHE A 790 -4.00 -10.45 -52.63
C PHE A 790 -3.73 -11.92 -52.95
N THR A 791 -2.94 -12.17 -54.00
CA THR A 791 -2.46 -13.52 -54.35
C THR A 791 -0.94 -13.56 -54.49
N GLY A 792 -0.25 -14.26 -53.58
CA GLY A 792 1.20 -14.47 -53.66
C GLY A 792 2.09 -13.30 -53.20
N THR A 793 1.53 -12.32 -52.49
CA THR A 793 2.17 -11.01 -52.25
C THR A 793 2.60 -10.79 -50.80
N GLN A 794 3.68 -10.01 -50.61
CA GLN A 794 4.17 -9.47 -49.34
C GLN A 794 3.85 -7.96 -49.27
N ILE A 795 3.24 -7.50 -48.17
CA ILE A 795 3.23 -6.07 -47.81
C ILE A 795 4.40 -5.84 -46.88
N LYS A 796 5.34 -4.97 -47.26
CA LYS A 796 6.53 -4.67 -46.45
C LYS A 796 6.75 -3.18 -46.28
N ALA A 797 7.07 -2.77 -45.07
CA ALA A 797 7.69 -1.48 -44.85
C ALA A 797 9.18 -1.57 -45.25
N THR A 798 9.68 -0.56 -45.97
CA THR A 798 11.08 -0.49 -46.41
C THR A 798 11.91 0.52 -45.63
N GLN A 799 11.30 1.21 -44.67
CA GLN A 799 11.93 2.11 -43.71
C GLN A 799 11.07 2.17 -42.44
N ALA A 800 11.49 2.97 -41.45
CA ALA A 800 10.65 3.22 -40.29
C ALA A 800 9.40 4.00 -40.71
N LEU A 801 8.22 3.60 -40.23
CA LEU A 801 6.94 4.17 -40.61
C LEU A 801 6.07 4.48 -39.40
N GLU A 802 5.21 5.49 -39.56
CA GLU A 802 4.09 5.77 -38.67
C GLU A 802 2.76 5.53 -39.41
N GLY A 803 1.76 4.98 -38.71
CA GLY A 803 0.36 4.98 -39.18
C GLY A 803 0.01 3.97 -40.28
N LEU A 804 0.68 2.82 -40.34
CA LEU A 804 0.33 1.76 -41.31
C LEU A 804 -1.02 1.11 -40.96
N THR A 805 -2.02 1.27 -41.84
CA THR A 805 -3.40 0.80 -41.62
C THR A 805 -3.85 -0.19 -42.69
N ILE A 806 -4.20 -1.42 -42.29
CA ILE A 806 -4.65 -2.51 -43.17
C ILE A 806 -6.04 -2.98 -42.73
N LEU A 807 -7.04 -2.81 -43.60
CA LEU A 807 -8.44 -3.08 -43.29
C LEU A 807 -9.07 -4.00 -44.34
N ASN A 808 -9.95 -4.90 -43.90
CA ASN A 808 -10.88 -5.60 -44.77
C ASN A 808 -10.22 -6.35 -45.95
N ILE A 809 -8.97 -6.80 -45.80
CA ILE A 809 -8.26 -7.49 -46.88
C ILE A 809 -8.51 -9.00 -46.82
N VAL A 810 -8.33 -9.67 -47.97
CA VAL A 810 -8.25 -11.14 -48.04
C VAL A 810 -6.96 -11.53 -48.73
N SER A 811 -6.07 -12.24 -48.03
CA SER A 811 -4.87 -12.80 -48.64
C SER A 811 -5.07 -14.27 -49.00
N GLN A 812 -4.46 -14.70 -50.10
CA GLN A 812 -4.33 -16.10 -50.49
C GLN A 812 -2.89 -16.32 -50.99
N SER A 813 -1.97 -16.61 -50.08
CA SER A 813 -0.54 -16.74 -50.41
C SER A 813 -0.17 -18.17 -50.83
N ASN A 814 -0.16 -18.41 -52.15
CA ASN A 814 0.22 -19.70 -52.75
C ASN A 814 1.68 -19.77 -53.24
N GLY A 815 2.42 -18.65 -53.21
CA GLY A 815 3.75 -18.49 -53.85
C GLY A 815 4.93 -18.31 -52.89
N ALA A 816 6.14 -18.10 -53.41
CA ALA A 816 7.31 -17.73 -52.62
C ALA A 816 7.17 -16.28 -52.11
N LEU A 817 7.20 -16.12 -50.79
CA LEU A 817 7.31 -14.79 -50.16
C LEU A 817 8.81 -14.41 -50.14
N ILE A 818 9.15 -13.13 -50.05
CA ILE A 818 10.57 -12.72 -50.03
C ILE A 818 11.16 -12.99 -48.64
N GLN A 819 12.27 -13.72 -48.64
CA GLN A 819 13.05 -14.10 -47.46
C GLN A 819 13.68 -12.89 -46.79
N ASP A 820 13.40 -12.69 -45.50
CA ASP A 820 14.21 -11.80 -44.69
C ASP A 820 15.61 -12.40 -44.41
N SER A 821 16.50 -11.61 -43.83
CA SER A 821 17.86 -12.06 -43.46
C SER A 821 17.89 -13.20 -42.43
N GLY A 822 16.76 -13.54 -41.81
CA GLY A 822 16.57 -14.64 -40.87
C GLY A 822 15.88 -15.87 -41.47
N GLY A 823 15.56 -15.85 -42.77
CA GLY A 823 15.05 -17.02 -43.48
C GLY A 823 13.53 -17.20 -43.51
N ARG A 824 12.74 -16.31 -42.86
CA ARG A 824 11.28 -16.48 -42.73
C ARG A 824 10.50 -15.57 -43.69
N HIS A 825 9.23 -15.92 -43.87
CA HIS A 825 8.31 -15.37 -44.86
C HIS A 825 7.01 -14.91 -44.19
N ALA A 826 6.43 -13.77 -44.57
CA ALA A 826 5.13 -13.33 -44.04
C ALA A 826 4.25 -12.65 -45.09
N VAL A 827 2.92 -12.73 -44.90
CA VAL A 827 1.96 -12.00 -45.75
C VAL A 827 2.13 -10.49 -45.56
N LEU A 828 2.30 -10.06 -44.30
CA LEU A 828 2.56 -8.67 -43.91
C LEU A 828 3.69 -8.64 -42.88
N GLY A 829 4.67 -7.77 -43.07
CA GLY A 829 5.81 -7.71 -42.16
C GLY A 829 6.80 -6.59 -42.42
N SER A 830 7.79 -6.44 -41.53
CA SER A 830 8.83 -5.41 -41.65
C SER A 830 10.06 -5.73 -40.80
N ASN A 831 11.24 -5.30 -41.27
CA ASN A 831 12.47 -5.27 -40.48
C ASN A 831 12.72 -3.91 -39.78
N TYR A 832 11.90 -2.92 -40.08
CA TYR A 832 12.00 -1.56 -39.59
C TYR A 832 10.99 -1.29 -38.48
N ASN A 833 11.22 -0.22 -37.73
CA ASN A 833 10.32 0.19 -36.65
C ASN A 833 8.99 0.71 -37.22
N LEU A 834 7.89 0.39 -36.55
CA LEU A 834 6.56 0.90 -36.88
C LEU A 834 5.92 1.52 -35.64
N SER A 835 5.27 2.67 -35.78
CA SER A 835 4.37 3.23 -34.78
C SER A 835 2.93 3.26 -35.28
N ASN A 836 1.97 3.07 -34.37
CA ASN A 836 0.53 3.19 -34.64
C ASN A 836 0.04 2.22 -35.75
N LEU A 837 0.38 0.94 -35.60
CA LEU A 837 0.00 -0.13 -36.54
C LEU A 837 -1.47 -0.53 -36.33
N VAL A 838 -2.27 -0.55 -37.39
CA VAL A 838 -3.67 -0.98 -37.35
C VAL A 838 -3.92 -2.08 -38.37
N ILE A 839 -4.39 -3.24 -37.92
CA ILE A 839 -4.77 -4.38 -38.78
C ILE A 839 -6.13 -4.89 -38.34
N ARG A 840 -7.16 -4.73 -39.18
CA ARG A 840 -8.54 -5.06 -38.81
C ARG A 840 -9.32 -5.81 -39.87
N ASN A 841 -10.27 -6.62 -39.42
CA ASN A 841 -11.31 -7.22 -40.27
C ASN A 841 -10.75 -7.97 -41.49
N SER A 842 -9.53 -8.49 -41.40
CA SER A 842 -8.79 -9.04 -42.53
C SER A 842 -8.59 -10.55 -42.41
N LYS A 843 -8.48 -11.25 -43.54
CA LYS A 843 -8.16 -12.68 -43.60
C LYS A 843 -6.78 -12.92 -44.17
N PHE A 844 -5.93 -13.58 -43.38
CA PHE A 844 -4.60 -14.03 -43.73
C PHE A 844 -4.61 -15.54 -43.99
N TYR A 845 -4.71 -15.97 -45.25
CA TYR A 845 -4.76 -17.39 -45.61
C TYR A 845 -3.48 -17.89 -46.29
N VAL A 846 -2.86 -18.90 -45.70
CA VAL A 846 -1.60 -19.53 -46.14
C VAL A 846 -1.80 -21.05 -46.31
N PRO A 847 -2.36 -21.49 -47.46
CA PRO A 847 -2.83 -22.87 -47.64
C PRO A 847 -1.75 -23.96 -47.77
N TYR A 848 -0.48 -23.63 -48.02
CA TYR A 848 0.59 -24.62 -48.23
C TYR A 848 1.95 -24.05 -47.78
N ALA A 849 2.20 -24.02 -46.47
CA ALA A 849 3.51 -23.65 -45.94
C ALA A 849 4.40 -24.90 -45.90
N THR A 850 5.41 -24.98 -46.76
CA THR A 850 6.51 -25.94 -46.65
C THR A 850 7.79 -25.30 -46.11
N ASP A 851 7.76 -23.97 -45.92
CA ASP A 851 8.93 -23.08 -45.78
C ASP A 851 8.78 -22.06 -44.62
N GLY A 852 7.93 -22.31 -43.62
CA GLY A 852 7.89 -21.47 -42.41
C GLY A 852 7.26 -20.08 -42.64
N LYS A 853 6.10 -20.05 -43.30
CA LYS A 853 5.36 -18.81 -43.60
C LYS A 853 4.49 -18.38 -42.42
N ASN A 854 4.67 -17.12 -42.02
CA ASN A 854 3.91 -16.40 -41.00
C ASN A 854 2.70 -15.67 -41.60
N GLY A 855 1.68 -15.42 -40.77
CA GLY A 855 0.64 -14.46 -41.11
C GLY A 855 1.24 -13.06 -41.09
N LEU A 856 1.61 -12.61 -39.89
CA LEU A 856 2.32 -11.35 -39.62
C LEU A 856 3.73 -11.61 -39.11
N ALA A 857 4.72 -10.86 -39.59
CA ALA A 857 6.09 -10.91 -39.04
C ALA A 857 6.77 -9.54 -39.01
N PHE A 858 6.87 -8.97 -37.81
CA PHE A 858 7.55 -7.69 -37.58
C PHE A 858 8.79 -7.90 -36.69
N TYR A 859 9.96 -7.53 -37.20
CA TYR A 859 11.26 -7.68 -36.56
C TYR A 859 11.83 -6.36 -35.99
N GLY A 860 11.41 -5.24 -36.57
CA GLY A 860 11.62 -3.93 -35.97
C GLY A 860 10.75 -3.74 -34.74
N ILE A 861 10.98 -2.65 -34.01
CA ILE A 861 10.17 -2.30 -32.85
C ILE A 861 8.79 -1.86 -33.34
N VAL A 862 7.75 -2.54 -32.89
CA VAL A 862 6.36 -2.13 -33.09
C VAL A 862 5.87 -1.42 -31.84
N THR A 863 5.59 -0.12 -31.98
CA THR A 863 5.04 0.75 -30.93
C THR A 863 3.58 1.02 -31.21
N ASN A 864 2.67 0.80 -30.25
CA ASN A 864 1.23 1.03 -30.40
C ASN A 864 0.63 0.22 -31.56
N ALA A 865 0.20 -1.02 -31.30
CA ALA A 865 -0.38 -1.89 -32.31
C ALA A 865 -1.80 -2.31 -31.92
N ASN A 866 -2.71 -2.26 -32.91
CA ASN A 866 -4.04 -2.84 -32.79
C ASN A 866 -4.28 -3.85 -33.91
N ILE A 867 -4.33 -5.13 -33.53
CA ILE A 867 -4.60 -6.28 -34.39
C ILE A 867 -5.93 -6.89 -33.95
N GLU A 868 -7.03 -6.49 -34.59
CA GLU A 868 -8.38 -6.85 -34.16
C GLU A 868 -9.24 -7.50 -35.25
N ASN A 869 -10.13 -8.41 -34.87
CA ASN A 869 -11.17 -8.96 -35.76
C ASN A 869 -10.62 -9.64 -37.04
N ASN A 870 -9.40 -10.19 -37.00
CA ASN A 870 -8.79 -10.84 -38.16
C ASN A 870 -8.98 -12.36 -38.14
N SER A 871 -8.87 -13.00 -39.30
CA SER A 871 -8.78 -14.45 -39.44
C SER A 871 -7.41 -14.87 -39.95
N PHE A 872 -6.71 -15.70 -39.19
CA PHE A 872 -5.44 -16.31 -39.59
C PHE A 872 -5.69 -17.78 -39.85
N VAL A 873 -5.42 -18.24 -41.07
CA VAL A 873 -5.64 -19.64 -41.44
C VAL A 873 -4.43 -20.17 -42.18
N ASN A 874 -3.89 -21.30 -41.75
CA ASN A 874 -2.93 -22.05 -42.54
C ASN A 874 -3.30 -23.53 -42.66
N LYS A 875 -2.60 -24.24 -43.55
CA LYS A 875 -2.63 -25.71 -43.61
C LYS A 875 -1.20 -26.22 -43.75
N LEU A 876 -0.53 -26.34 -42.62
CA LEU A 876 0.85 -26.82 -42.57
C LEU A 876 0.91 -28.31 -42.94
N THR A 877 1.74 -28.66 -43.93
CA THR A 877 1.89 -30.04 -44.41
C THR A 877 3.27 -30.64 -44.11
N ALA A 878 4.19 -29.86 -43.55
CA ALA A 878 5.54 -30.26 -43.16
C ALA A 878 6.01 -29.43 -41.96
N SER A 879 6.94 -29.95 -41.15
CA SER A 879 7.47 -29.23 -40.00
C SER A 879 8.19 -27.94 -40.43
N ALA A 880 7.80 -26.80 -39.86
CA ALA A 880 8.42 -25.51 -40.12
C ALA A 880 8.12 -24.51 -38.99
N LEU A 881 9.11 -23.68 -38.65
CA LEU A 881 8.91 -22.58 -37.69
C LEU A 881 8.07 -21.48 -38.34
N ASN A 882 6.87 -21.26 -37.83
CA ASN A 882 6.02 -20.14 -38.22
C ASN A 882 5.08 -19.67 -37.10
N GLU A 883 4.47 -18.51 -37.27
CA GLU A 883 3.56 -17.89 -36.32
C GLU A 883 2.40 -17.23 -37.09
N ALA A 884 1.19 -17.24 -36.51
CA ALA A 884 0.10 -16.43 -37.07
C ALA A 884 0.42 -14.95 -36.90
N ILE A 885 0.85 -14.59 -35.68
CA ILE A 885 1.24 -13.23 -35.30
C ILE A 885 2.60 -13.27 -34.63
N LEU A 886 3.60 -12.65 -35.28
CA LEU A 886 4.92 -12.43 -34.70
C LEU A 886 5.22 -10.92 -34.63
N LEU A 887 5.32 -10.40 -33.42
CA LEU A 887 5.92 -9.10 -33.12
C LEU A 887 7.19 -9.34 -32.30
N GLN A 888 8.34 -9.41 -32.98
CA GLN A 888 9.61 -9.78 -32.34
C GLN A 888 10.02 -8.76 -31.28
N LYS A 889 9.77 -7.47 -31.53
CA LYS A 889 10.07 -6.37 -30.63
C LYS A 889 8.84 -5.49 -30.46
N VAL A 890 8.49 -5.18 -29.21
CA VAL A 890 7.26 -4.43 -28.89
C VAL A 890 7.53 -3.28 -27.92
N ALA A 891 6.78 -2.19 -28.06
CA ALA A 891 6.81 -1.01 -27.20
C ALA A 891 5.40 -0.36 -27.13
N GLY A 892 5.17 0.50 -26.13
CA GLY A 892 3.88 1.15 -25.95
C GLY A 892 2.74 0.14 -25.71
N GLU A 893 1.59 0.37 -26.31
CA GLU A 893 0.39 -0.46 -26.10
C GLU A 893 0.18 -1.48 -27.22
N ILE A 894 -0.01 -2.75 -26.88
CA ILE A 894 -0.18 -3.83 -27.87
C ILE A 894 -1.51 -4.54 -27.63
N TYR A 895 -2.41 -4.43 -28.60
CA TYR A 895 -3.73 -5.04 -28.59
C TYR A 895 -3.82 -6.14 -29.66
N VAL A 896 -4.10 -7.37 -29.24
CA VAL A 896 -4.42 -8.52 -30.10
C VAL A 896 -5.78 -9.03 -29.67
N THR A 897 -6.84 -8.57 -30.33
CA THR A 897 -8.21 -8.73 -29.83
C THR A 897 -9.18 -9.36 -30.84
N ASN A 898 -10.04 -10.27 -30.38
CA ASN A 898 -11.10 -10.87 -31.19
C ASN A 898 -10.63 -11.47 -32.54
N ASN A 899 -9.42 -12.06 -32.58
CA ASN A 899 -8.92 -12.72 -33.78
C ASN A 899 -9.29 -14.20 -33.80
N ASN A 900 -9.60 -14.73 -34.97
CA ASN A 900 -9.82 -16.16 -35.20
C ASN A 900 -8.58 -16.79 -35.86
N ILE A 901 -7.78 -17.49 -35.06
CA ILE A 901 -6.49 -18.06 -35.43
C ILE A 901 -6.65 -19.58 -35.55
N ASP A 902 -6.83 -20.08 -36.77
CA ASP A 902 -6.76 -21.50 -37.12
C ASP A 902 -5.39 -21.79 -37.74
N TRP A 903 -4.37 -21.92 -36.90
CA TRP A 903 -2.98 -21.88 -37.33
C TRP A 903 -2.14 -22.99 -36.70
N SER A 904 -1.70 -23.90 -37.56
CA SER A 904 -0.77 -24.97 -37.22
C SER A 904 0.69 -24.49 -37.28
N THR A 905 1.50 -24.83 -36.29
CA THR A 905 2.90 -24.40 -36.17
C THR A 905 3.74 -25.38 -35.34
N ASP A 906 5.07 -25.39 -35.50
CA ASP A 906 6.01 -26.04 -34.56
C ASP A 906 6.54 -25.09 -33.47
N ASN A 907 5.97 -23.88 -33.36
CA ASN A 907 6.37 -22.84 -32.43
C ASN A 907 5.15 -22.27 -31.67
N TYR A 908 4.80 -20.99 -31.86
CA TYR A 908 3.69 -20.32 -31.17
C TYR A 908 2.69 -19.72 -32.15
N SER A 909 1.39 -19.82 -31.88
CA SER A 909 0.38 -19.12 -32.68
C SER A 909 0.53 -17.60 -32.57
N ILE A 910 0.74 -17.09 -31.35
CA ILE A 910 1.03 -15.68 -31.07
C ILE A 910 2.38 -15.57 -30.37
N PHE A 911 3.29 -14.74 -30.90
CA PHE A 911 4.63 -14.56 -30.33
C PHE A 911 5.05 -13.09 -30.25
N LEU A 912 5.19 -12.58 -29.02
CA LEU A 912 5.47 -11.18 -28.72
C LEU A 912 6.78 -11.02 -27.91
N GLY A 913 7.60 -10.02 -28.26
CA GLY A 913 8.68 -9.51 -27.41
C GLY A 913 9.92 -10.40 -27.26
N SER A 914 10.17 -11.33 -28.20
CA SER A 914 11.32 -12.25 -28.11
C SER A 914 12.69 -11.57 -28.26
N GLY A 915 12.77 -10.46 -29.00
CA GLY A 915 13.99 -9.66 -29.17
C GLY A 915 14.15 -8.57 -28.10
N SER A 916 13.12 -7.75 -27.92
CA SER A 916 13.04 -6.73 -26.87
C SER A 916 11.58 -6.42 -26.57
N ASN A 917 11.27 -6.08 -25.34
CA ASN A 917 9.94 -5.73 -24.93
C ASN A 917 10.05 -4.51 -24.00
N SER A 918 9.41 -3.42 -24.39
CA SER A 918 9.25 -2.20 -23.59
C SER A 918 7.80 -1.73 -23.67
N ALA A 919 6.86 -2.67 -23.80
CA ALA A 919 5.44 -2.39 -23.82
C ALA A 919 4.96 -1.92 -22.43
N THR A 920 4.02 -0.99 -22.38
CA THR A 920 3.31 -0.61 -21.15
C THR A 920 2.18 -1.58 -20.87
N VAL A 921 1.43 -1.96 -21.91
CA VAL A 921 0.29 -2.86 -21.86
C VAL A 921 0.38 -3.88 -23.01
N ILE A 922 0.08 -5.14 -22.72
CA ILE A 922 -0.13 -6.18 -23.73
C ILE A 922 -1.45 -6.89 -23.45
N ASP A 923 -2.41 -6.69 -24.32
CA ASP A 923 -3.76 -7.23 -24.21
C ASP A 923 -4.00 -8.26 -25.31
N VAL A 924 -4.18 -9.51 -24.90
CA VAL A 924 -4.56 -10.64 -25.75
C VAL A 924 -5.97 -11.05 -25.34
N LEU A 925 -6.98 -10.45 -25.97
CA LEU A 925 -8.37 -10.53 -25.52
C LEU A 925 -9.28 -11.21 -26.54
N ASP A 926 -10.22 -12.04 -26.09
CA ASP A 926 -11.31 -12.59 -26.91
C ASP A 926 -10.87 -13.36 -28.17
N ASN A 927 -9.62 -13.84 -28.25
CA ASN A 927 -9.15 -14.55 -29.43
C ASN A 927 -9.58 -16.02 -29.40
N VAL A 928 -9.86 -16.57 -30.57
CA VAL A 928 -9.98 -18.02 -30.79
C VAL A 928 -8.64 -18.51 -31.33
N VAL A 929 -7.94 -19.36 -30.57
CA VAL A 929 -6.64 -19.92 -30.96
C VAL A 929 -6.78 -21.43 -31.09
N ASN A 930 -6.81 -21.91 -32.32
CA ASN A 930 -6.99 -23.31 -32.68
C ASN A 930 -5.80 -23.82 -33.49
N CYS A 931 -5.31 -25.00 -33.13
CA CYS A 931 -4.36 -25.74 -33.97
C CYS A 931 -5.07 -26.95 -34.59
N SER A 932 -5.47 -26.82 -35.84
CA SER A 932 -6.19 -27.87 -36.56
C SER A 932 -5.34 -29.10 -36.95
N ASN A 933 -4.00 -29.02 -36.89
CA ASN A 933 -3.11 -30.15 -37.22
C ASN A 933 -2.47 -30.76 -35.97
N THR A 934 -2.97 -31.93 -35.56
CA THR A 934 -2.51 -32.65 -34.35
C THR A 934 -1.14 -33.30 -34.47
N THR A 935 -0.51 -33.29 -35.65
CA THR A 935 0.80 -33.92 -35.89
C THR A 935 1.97 -33.05 -35.39
N TYR A 936 1.74 -31.74 -35.28
CA TYR A 936 2.73 -30.75 -34.91
C TYR A 936 2.33 -30.14 -33.55
N HIS A 937 3.25 -30.15 -32.59
CA HIS A 937 2.95 -29.75 -31.21
C HIS A 937 3.00 -28.22 -31.07
N THR A 938 1.89 -27.54 -31.34
CA THR A 938 1.77 -26.09 -31.22
C THR A 938 1.73 -25.62 -29.77
N SER A 939 2.45 -24.55 -29.50
CA SER A 939 2.23 -23.73 -28.31
C SER A 939 1.30 -22.56 -28.63
N GLY A 940 0.53 -22.09 -27.66
CA GLY A 940 -0.50 -21.07 -27.87
C GLY A 940 0.07 -19.66 -27.97
N ILE A 941 0.35 -19.07 -26.81
CA ILE A 941 0.73 -17.66 -26.66
C ILE A 941 2.09 -17.56 -25.97
N ALA A 942 3.05 -16.89 -26.61
CA ALA A 942 4.34 -16.56 -26.02
C ALA A 942 4.54 -15.05 -25.89
N ILE A 943 4.90 -14.60 -24.70
CA ILE A 943 5.26 -13.21 -24.42
C ILE A 943 6.56 -13.22 -23.65
N ARG A 944 7.63 -12.66 -24.22
CA ARG A 944 8.97 -12.71 -23.63
C ARG A 944 9.47 -11.34 -23.21
N ARG A 945 10.50 -11.36 -22.35
CA ARG A 945 11.24 -10.20 -21.86
C ARG A 945 10.37 -9.15 -21.18
N ILE A 946 9.28 -9.56 -20.54
CA ILE A 946 8.25 -8.68 -19.96
C ILE A 946 8.89 -7.74 -18.91
N PRO A 947 8.89 -6.41 -19.11
CA PRO A 947 9.39 -5.43 -18.15
C PRO A 947 8.58 -5.35 -16.85
N ALA A 948 9.20 -4.84 -15.79
CA ALA A 948 8.57 -4.68 -14.47
C ALA A 948 7.31 -3.79 -14.50
N SER A 949 7.31 -2.78 -15.36
CA SER A 949 6.20 -1.83 -15.53
C SER A 949 5.06 -2.34 -16.41
N THR A 950 5.20 -3.53 -17.01
CA THR A 950 4.26 -4.03 -18.02
C THR A 950 3.15 -4.83 -17.38
N THR A 951 1.92 -4.50 -17.75
CA THR A 951 0.75 -5.33 -17.46
C THR A 951 0.38 -6.14 -18.70
N VAL A 952 0.25 -7.45 -18.54
CA VAL A 952 -0.18 -8.38 -19.59
C VAL A 952 -1.54 -8.95 -19.20
N ASN A 953 -2.55 -8.76 -20.05
CA ASN A 953 -3.88 -9.32 -19.85
C ASN A 953 -4.18 -10.35 -20.94
N ILE A 954 -4.47 -11.57 -20.52
CA ILE A 954 -4.89 -12.67 -21.39
C ILE A 954 -6.29 -13.07 -20.94
N VAL A 955 -7.31 -12.49 -21.58
CA VAL A 955 -8.70 -12.56 -21.08
C VAL A 955 -9.68 -12.99 -22.16
N GLY A 956 -10.62 -13.86 -21.83
CA GLY A 956 -11.72 -14.22 -22.75
C GLY A 956 -11.31 -15.10 -23.95
N ASN A 957 -10.07 -15.61 -23.99
CA ASN A 957 -9.59 -16.38 -25.14
C ASN A 957 -10.11 -17.83 -25.10
N LYS A 958 -10.36 -18.41 -26.27
CA LYS A 958 -10.75 -19.81 -26.44
C LYS A 958 -9.65 -20.56 -27.17
N ILE A 959 -9.05 -21.53 -26.48
CA ILE A 959 -7.85 -22.22 -26.94
C ILE A 959 -8.16 -23.70 -27.17
N TYR A 960 -7.92 -24.16 -28.40
CA TYR A 960 -8.32 -25.47 -28.90
C TYR A 960 -7.15 -26.27 -29.46
N ASN A 961 -7.18 -27.59 -29.25
CA ASN A 961 -6.29 -28.57 -29.88
C ASN A 961 -4.78 -28.28 -29.72
N MET A 962 -4.34 -27.78 -28.56
CA MET A 962 -2.92 -27.47 -28.30
C MET A 962 -2.19 -28.63 -27.63
N GLY A 963 -1.18 -29.17 -28.33
CA GLY A 963 -0.30 -30.23 -27.78
C GLY A 963 0.88 -29.71 -26.95
N GLY A 964 1.40 -28.52 -27.28
CA GLY A 964 2.57 -27.89 -26.66
C GLY A 964 2.25 -27.06 -25.41
N ASN A 965 3.06 -26.04 -25.12
CA ASN A 965 2.79 -25.12 -24.01
C ASN A 965 1.66 -24.16 -24.38
N THR A 966 0.61 -24.06 -23.56
CA THR A 966 -0.44 -23.07 -23.77
C THR A 966 0.10 -21.65 -23.67
N PHE A 967 0.95 -21.42 -22.67
CA PHE A 967 1.60 -20.15 -22.39
C PHE A 967 3.11 -20.32 -22.24
N ASN A 968 3.88 -19.37 -22.73
CA ASN A 968 5.32 -19.30 -22.49
C ASN A 968 5.81 -17.87 -22.19
N PHE A 969 6.24 -17.66 -20.94
CA PHE A 969 6.75 -16.40 -20.43
C PHE A 969 8.23 -16.53 -20.08
N GLN A 970 9.11 -16.22 -21.02
CA GLN A 970 10.57 -16.28 -20.80
C GLN A 970 11.17 -14.89 -20.58
N TYR A 971 12.14 -14.82 -19.69
CA TYR A 971 12.91 -13.62 -19.33
C TYR A 971 12.04 -12.48 -18.77
N ALA A 972 10.91 -12.81 -18.14
CA ALA A 972 10.10 -11.81 -17.45
C ALA A 972 10.82 -11.34 -16.19
N VAL A 973 10.86 -10.02 -15.96
CA VAL A 973 11.60 -9.44 -14.83
C VAL A 973 10.69 -9.24 -13.62
N SER A 974 11.30 -9.12 -12.43
CA SER A 974 10.59 -8.91 -11.16
C SER A 974 9.71 -7.66 -11.23
N GLY A 975 8.47 -7.76 -10.75
CA GLY A 975 7.48 -6.68 -10.80
C GLY A 975 6.50 -6.74 -11.97
N SER A 976 6.81 -7.50 -13.04
CA SER A 976 5.88 -7.70 -14.16
C SER A 976 4.63 -8.47 -13.74
N LYS A 977 3.46 -8.08 -14.28
CA LYS A 977 2.15 -8.66 -13.94
C LYS A 977 1.52 -9.33 -15.16
N VAL A 978 1.15 -10.60 -15.03
CA VAL A 978 0.45 -11.38 -16.07
C VAL A 978 -0.85 -11.90 -15.50
N ASN A 979 -1.97 -11.40 -16.02
CA ASN A 979 -3.32 -11.75 -15.62
C ASN A 979 -3.92 -12.70 -16.66
N ILE A 980 -4.31 -13.91 -16.24
CA ILE A 980 -4.91 -14.93 -17.10
C ILE A 980 -6.29 -15.27 -16.54
N SER A 981 -7.34 -14.73 -17.14
CA SER A 981 -8.71 -14.92 -16.64
C SER A 981 -9.75 -15.11 -17.74
N TYR A 982 -10.86 -15.77 -17.41
CA TYR A 982 -11.96 -16.00 -18.36
C TYR A 982 -11.56 -16.74 -19.66
N ASN A 983 -10.50 -17.55 -19.62
CA ASN A 983 -10.07 -18.32 -20.78
C ASN A 983 -10.65 -19.74 -20.77
N TYR A 984 -10.95 -20.25 -21.96
CA TYR A 984 -11.39 -21.63 -22.19
C TYR A 984 -10.26 -22.46 -22.78
N PHE A 985 -10.01 -23.64 -22.19
CA PHE A 985 -9.10 -24.65 -22.72
C PHE A 985 -9.91 -25.91 -23.01
N ASP A 986 -9.95 -26.34 -24.27
CA ASP A 986 -10.76 -27.49 -24.70
C ASP A 986 -10.25 -28.83 -24.17
N ALA A 987 -11.01 -29.91 -24.37
CA ALA A 987 -10.67 -31.25 -23.86
C ALA A 987 -9.33 -31.79 -24.39
N ASN A 988 -8.86 -31.28 -25.54
CA ASN A 988 -7.58 -31.65 -26.14
C ASN A 988 -6.44 -30.70 -25.73
N THR A 989 -6.73 -29.66 -24.96
CA THR A 989 -5.78 -28.63 -24.51
C THR A 989 -5.68 -28.61 -23.00
N SER A 990 -4.60 -29.19 -22.49
CA SER A 990 -4.21 -28.98 -21.10
C SER A 990 -3.69 -27.56 -20.90
N PHE A 991 -4.02 -26.89 -19.80
CA PHE A 991 -3.30 -25.69 -19.37
C PHE A 991 -1.85 -26.06 -19.04
N LYS A 992 -0.91 -25.47 -19.78
CA LYS A 992 0.54 -25.62 -19.61
C LYS A 992 1.20 -24.24 -19.70
N CYS A 993 1.67 -23.72 -18.57
CA CYS A 993 2.33 -22.43 -18.50
C CYS A 993 3.82 -22.60 -18.18
N ASN A 994 4.67 -22.34 -19.16
CA ASN A 994 6.12 -22.34 -18.99
C ASN A 994 6.59 -20.95 -18.57
N VAL A 995 7.34 -20.86 -17.47
CA VAL A 995 7.76 -19.60 -16.87
C VAL A 995 9.24 -19.68 -16.57
N ALA A 996 10.02 -18.85 -17.26
CA ALA A 996 11.46 -18.71 -17.03
C ALA A 996 11.76 -17.25 -16.70
N GLY A 997 11.50 -16.83 -15.45
CA GLY A 997 11.61 -15.45 -14.98
C GLY A 997 10.94 -15.26 -13.62
N SER A 998 10.71 -14.01 -13.22
CA SER A 998 10.09 -13.65 -11.93
C SER A 998 8.82 -12.79 -12.07
N ALA A 999 8.05 -13.01 -13.15
CA ALA A 999 6.72 -12.41 -13.29
C ALA A 999 5.76 -12.91 -12.21
N THR A 1000 4.90 -12.01 -11.73
CA THR A 1000 3.72 -12.38 -10.95
C THR A 1000 2.64 -12.83 -11.93
N ILE A 1001 2.25 -14.10 -11.85
CA ILE A 1001 1.20 -14.68 -12.70
C ILE A 1001 -0.01 -14.94 -11.83
N THR A 1002 -1.14 -14.38 -12.23
CA THR A 1002 -2.43 -14.60 -11.58
C THR A 1002 -3.35 -15.34 -12.55
N THR A 1003 -3.94 -16.42 -12.06
CA THR A 1003 -4.98 -17.18 -12.75
C THR A 1003 -6.26 -17.08 -11.94
N ASN A 1004 -7.38 -16.77 -12.60
CA ASN A 1004 -8.70 -16.85 -11.96
C ASN A 1004 -9.80 -16.93 -13.02
N ASN A 1005 -10.96 -17.45 -12.67
CA ASN A 1005 -12.14 -17.46 -13.53
C ASN A 1005 -11.94 -18.20 -14.87
N ASN A 1006 -11.14 -19.25 -14.94
CA ASN A 1006 -10.87 -20.00 -16.19
C ASN A 1006 -11.67 -21.33 -16.27
N CYS A 1007 -11.77 -21.90 -17.47
CA CYS A 1007 -12.34 -23.23 -17.70
C CYS A 1007 -11.28 -24.20 -18.27
N TYR A 1008 -10.90 -25.21 -17.48
CA TYR A 1008 -9.83 -26.17 -17.79
C TYR A 1008 -10.37 -27.52 -18.29
N ALA A 1009 -11.09 -27.57 -19.42
CA ALA A 1009 -11.72 -28.82 -19.86
C ALA A 1009 -10.71 -29.94 -20.22
N GLY A 1010 -9.52 -29.58 -20.73
CA GLY A 1010 -8.41 -30.51 -20.97
C GLY A 1010 -7.50 -30.76 -19.77
N GLY A 1011 -7.87 -30.23 -18.59
CA GLY A 1011 -7.10 -30.35 -17.35
C GLY A 1011 -5.89 -29.41 -17.26
N ILE A 1012 -5.14 -29.55 -16.17
CA ILE A 1012 -3.93 -28.76 -15.88
C ILE A 1012 -2.75 -29.73 -15.92
N THR A 1013 -1.70 -29.38 -16.66
CA THR A 1013 -0.48 -30.19 -16.75
C THR A 1013 0.74 -29.35 -16.44
N THR A 1014 1.59 -29.87 -15.57
CA THR A 1014 2.80 -29.17 -15.11
C THR A 1014 3.88 -29.13 -16.19
N ALA A 1015 4.21 -27.94 -16.69
CA ALA A 1015 5.48 -27.63 -17.36
C ALA A 1015 6.45 -26.96 -16.34
N ASN A 1016 7.67 -26.59 -16.76
CA ASN A 1016 8.58 -25.79 -15.92
C ASN A 1016 8.03 -24.37 -15.69
N GLY A 1017 7.05 -24.19 -14.80
CA GLY A 1017 6.42 -22.89 -14.58
C GLY A 1017 5.24 -22.89 -13.61
N HIS A 1018 4.24 -22.05 -13.89
CA HIS A 1018 3.12 -21.75 -13.00
C HIS A 1018 1.97 -22.74 -13.18
N ASN A 1019 1.42 -23.22 -12.05
CA ASN A 1019 0.19 -24.00 -12.03
C ASN A 1019 -0.91 -23.23 -11.28
N PRO A 1020 -2.13 -23.16 -11.83
CA PRO A 1020 -3.27 -22.56 -11.13
C PRO A 1020 -3.62 -23.37 -9.88
N ASN A 1021 -3.96 -22.68 -8.80
CA ASN A 1021 -4.48 -23.31 -7.58
C ASN A 1021 -6.00 -23.32 -7.61
N THR A 1022 -6.56 -24.38 -8.18
CA THR A 1022 -8.03 -24.56 -8.30
C THR A 1022 -8.78 -24.65 -6.95
N SER A 1023 -8.09 -24.75 -5.80
CA SER A 1023 -8.74 -24.68 -4.48
C SER A 1023 -9.01 -23.25 -4.00
N THR A 1024 -8.28 -22.27 -4.53
CA THR A 1024 -8.38 -20.85 -4.16
C THR A 1024 -8.89 -19.97 -5.31
N GLU A 1025 -8.92 -20.51 -6.53
CA GLU A 1025 -9.36 -19.81 -7.73
C GLU A 1025 -10.79 -20.23 -8.13
N THR A 1026 -11.58 -19.28 -8.62
CA THR A 1026 -12.87 -19.57 -9.24
C THR A 1026 -12.62 -20.26 -10.58
N THR A 1027 -13.27 -21.39 -10.83
CA THR A 1027 -13.18 -22.12 -12.11
C THR A 1027 -14.56 -22.44 -12.66
N TYR A 1028 -14.66 -22.60 -13.98
CA TYR A 1028 -15.91 -22.92 -14.66
C TYR A 1028 -15.86 -24.32 -15.26
N ALA A 1029 -16.97 -25.06 -15.13
CA ALA A 1029 -17.05 -26.47 -15.54
C ALA A 1029 -17.09 -26.67 -17.07
N ASN A 1030 -17.56 -25.68 -17.83
CA ASN A 1030 -17.68 -25.75 -19.28
C ASN A 1030 -17.68 -24.35 -19.91
N LEU A 1031 -17.56 -24.31 -21.24
CA LEU A 1031 -17.52 -23.08 -22.02
C LEU A 1031 -18.75 -22.19 -21.80
N ALA A 1032 -19.96 -22.78 -21.75
CA ALA A 1032 -21.19 -22.01 -21.61
C ALA A 1032 -21.25 -21.25 -20.27
N ALA A 1033 -20.85 -21.90 -19.17
CA ALA A 1033 -20.80 -21.27 -17.84
C ALA A 1033 -19.74 -20.15 -17.78
N LEU A 1034 -18.58 -20.39 -18.40
CA LEU A 1034 -17.52 -19.38 -18.53
C LEU A 1034 -18.01 -18.15 -19.31
N GLU A 1035 -18.63 -18.38 -20.48
CA GLU A 1035 -19.16 -17.31 -21.33
C GLU A 1035 -20.25 -16.51 -20.63
N GLU A 1036 -21.15 -17.17 -19.90
CA GLU A 1036 -22.19 -16.48 -19.13
C GLU A 1036 -21.58 -15.58 -18.03
N ALA A 1037 -20.54 -16.06 -17.34
CA ALA A 1037 -19.89 -15.29 -16.29
C ALA A 1037 -19.06 -14.13 -16.87
N TYR A 1038 -18.32 -14.38 -17.95
CA TYR A 1038 -17.53 -13.36 -18.61
C TYR A 1038 -18.41 -12.25 -19.21
N ALA A 1039 -19.57 -12.60 -19.78
CA ALA A 1039 -20.54 -11.64 -20.31
C ALA A 1039 -21.19 -10.73 -19.23
N LYS A 1040 -21.04 -11.03 -17.94
CA LYS A 1040 -21.48 -10.15 -16.84
C LYS A 1040 -20.41 -9.13 -16.44
N VAL A 1041 -19.16 -9.42 -16.77
CA VAL A 1041 -17.98 -8.61 -16.42
C VAL A 1041 -17.57 -7.70 -17.58
N LYS A 1042 -17.77 -8.18 -18.81
CA LYS A 1042 -17.66 -7.42 -20.05
C LYS A 1042 -18.91 -6.56 -20.25
#